data_AF-A0A1G2LP58-F1
#
_entry.id   AF-A0A1G2LP58-F1
#
_cell.length_a   1.000
_cell.length_b   1.000
_cell.length_c   1.000
_cell.angle_alpha   90.00
_cell.angle_beta   90.00
_cell.angle_gamma   90.00
#
_symmetry.space_group_name_H-M   'P 1'
#
loop_
_entity.id
_entity.type
_entity.pdbx_description
1 polymer ?
#
loop_
_entity_poly.entity_id
_entity_poly.type
_entity_poly.pdbx_seq_one_letter_code
_entity_poly.pdbx_strand_id
1 'polypeptide(L)'
;MSKSLVIVESPTKAKTISRFLGGDFIIESSYGHIRDLPAYKLGVDVEKDFEPQYVISRKSQPKVKKLKEESEKADKIILATDEDREGEAIAWHLVHALGLNKPTANKPHERIVFHEITKKAIEEALKNPRPIDEKLVNAQQARRILDRLVGYQLSPFLWKKITRGLSAGRVQSIAVRLIVEREREIKKFNAEEYWSIEALLQSQELARTGTETDADNSFPAALIKIGDKTLDKFAIKNEADATKVIEDISDSQWKISSVEKRAVTKKPSPPFTTSTLQQEAWRRLRFSAKQTMLIAQQLYEGIELGEGPVGLITYMRTDSMNLSEDSLKGAKEYIETILGKKYNLPVPARFKTKSKGAQEAHEAIRPTDPQKNPEVIKSYLNKNQYRLYDLIWRRFIATQMPDAILNSTTADIETTKDGIEPHIFRAHGQTMQFDGFLKIYPLKIEEVILPELQKGEKLDLKEVKPFQHFTEPPPRFTEASLVKILEKFGIGRPSTYAPIMSTIQDRGYVIKNQEKRFEPTDIGYVVNDMLVEHFPVIVDVQFTAKMEEELDEIADGKKEWRPVIKEFYEPFAKNLSEKMEEVIKQVPEETTSEICEKCGKPMIVRFGRFGKFLACSGFPECKTTKSLKAREAAQTLDMACPKCVEGQVIIKKTRRGKIFFGCSRYPNCNFASWGKPIGEKCPKCSHPLIEDTKGGVKCNSKECDYKMKK
;
A
#
# COMPACT_ATOMS: atom_id res chain seq x y z
N MET A 1 -25.56 43.89 -5.75
CA MET A 1 -24.12 43.97 -5.41
C MET A 1 -23.42 42.86 -6.15
N SER A 2 -22.34 43.22 -6.83
CA SER A 2 -21.47 42.30 -7.55
C SER A 2 -20.72 41.41 -6.55
N LYS A 3 -20.56 40.13 -6.90
CA LYS A 3 -20.06 39.08 -6.00
C LYS A 3 -18.65 38.67 -6.41
N SER A 4 -17.87 38.18 -5.44
CA SER A 4 -16.57 37.56 -5.73
C SER A 4 -16.78 36.11 -6.18
N LEU A 5 -16.08 35.67 -7.24
CA LEU A 5 -16.13 34.29 -7.72
C LEU A 5 -14.98 33.48 -7.11
N VAL A 6 -15.30 32.47 -6.33
CA VAL A 6 -14.35 31.50 -5.78
C VAL A 6 -14.36 30.23 -6.64
N ILE A 7 -13.20 29.81 -7.13
CA ILE A 7 -13.05 28.61 -7.95
C ILE A 7 -12.24 27.56 -7.19
N VAL A 8 -12.80 26.37 -7.01
CA VAL A 8 -12.20 25.20 -6.36
C VAL A 8 -12.19 24.00 -7.31
N GLU A 9 -11.55 22.88 -6.98
CA GLU A 9 -11.45 21.74 -7.90
C GLU A 9 -12.68 20.84 -7.93
N SER A 10 -13.37 20.68 -6.81
CA SER A 10 -14.42 19.69 -6.66
C SER A 10 -15.75 20.27 -6.18
N PRO A 11 -16.90 19.68 -6.60
CA PRO A 11 -18.21 20.15 -6.16
C PRO A 11 -18.43 20.02 -4.65
N THR A 12 -17.86 18.99 -4.02
CA THR A 12 -17.95 18.79 -2.57
C THR A 12 -17.28 19.94 -1.84
N LYS A 13 -16.04 20.28 -2.23
CA LYS A 13 -15.30 21.42 -1.67
C LYS A 13 -16.05 22.74 -1.87
N ALA A 14 -16.67 22.92 -3.05
CA ALA A 14 -17.51 24.09 -3.32
C ALA A 14 -18.70 24.18 -2.37
N LYS A 15 -19.40 23.07 -2.14
CA LYS A 15 -20.55 22.98 -1.21
C LYS A 15 -20.14 23.20 0.25
N THR A 16 -18.96 22.73 0.66
CA THR A 16 -18.47 22.93 2.03
C THR A 16 -18.10 24.39 2.26
N ILE A 17 -17.33 25.00 1.35
CA ILE A 17 -16.90 26.40 1.46
C ILE A 17 -18.07 27.38 1.37
N SER A 18 -19.09 27.08 0.54
CA SER A 18 -20.28 27.93 0.41
C SER A 18 -21.11 28.07 1.70
N ARG A 19 -20.83 27.26 2.72
CA ARG A 19 -21.47 27.38 4.05
C ARG A 19 -20.71 28.28 5.00
N PHE A 20 -19.41 28.42 4.79
CA PHE A 20 -18.57 29.33 5.56
C PHE A 20 -18.65 30.74 4.98
N LEU A 21 -18.80 30.84 3.66
CA LEU A 21 -18.88 32.11 2.95
C LEU A 21 -20.33 32.56 2.75
N GLY A 22 -20.58 33.84 3.00
CA GLY A 22 -21.91 34.46 2.90
C GLY A 22 -22.36 34.79 1.47
N GLY A 23 -23.44 35.56 1.37
CA GLY A 23 -24.08 35.92 0.10
C GLY A 23 -23.22 36.71 -0.88
N ASP A 24 -22.07 37.22 -0.45
CA ASP A 24 -21.14 38.02 -1.25
C ASP A 24 -20.23 37.19 -2.18
N PHE A 25 -20.27 35.86 -2.05
CA PHE A 25 -19.45 34.95 -2.84
C PHE A 25 -20.29 34.04 -3.74
N ILE A 26 -19.79 33.78 -4.94
CA ILE A 26 -20.25 32.70 -5.83
C ILE A 26 -19.15 31.65 -5.83
N ILE A 27 -19.47 30.40 -5.45
CA ILE A 27 -18.49 29.33 -5.36
C ILE A 27 -18.75 28.31 -6.47
N GLU A 28 -17.77 28.08 -7.33
CA GLU A 28 -17.86 27.17 -8.47
C GLU A 28 -16.69 26.17 -8.49
N SER A 29 -16.93 24.96 -9.00
CA SER A 29 -15.93 23.90 -9.10
C SER A 29 -15.38 23.76 -10.51
N SER A 30 -14.06 23.71 -10.76
CA SER A 30 -13.47 23.46 -12.07
C SER A 30 -13.59 22.00 -12.55
N TYR A 31 -13.91 21.06 -11.64
CA TYR A 31 -13.82 19.61 -11.86
C TYR A 31 -12.38 19.13 -12.16
N GLY A 32 -11.42 19.72 -11.45
CA GLY A 32 -9.99 19.47 -11.58
C GLY A 32 -9.34 20.21 -12.76
N HIS A 33 -8.42 19.54 -13.45
CA HIS A 33 -7.72 20.09 -14.62
C HIS A 33 -8.67 20.42 -15.77
N ILE A 34 -8.57 21.64 -16.30
CA ILE A 34 -9.36 22.12 -17.45
C ILE A 34 -8.56 22.18 -18.75
N ARG A 35 -7.23 22.28 -18.65
CA ARG A 35 -6.26 22.22 -19.75
C ARG A 35 -5.34 21.02 -19.54
N ASP A 36 -4.87 20.43 -20.62
CA ASP A 36 -3.81 19.40 -20.62
C ASP A 36 -3.12 19.41 -21.99
N LEU A 37 -2.03 18.66 -22.12
CA LEU A 37 -1.38 18.38 -23.39
C LEU A 37 -2.33 17.55 -24.30
N PRO A 38 -2.34 17.76 -25.63
CA PRO A 38 -3.16 17.03 -26.58
C PRO A 38 -3.10 15.51 -26.39
N ALA A 39 -4.24 14.84 -26.53
CA ALA A 39 -4.33 13.39 -26.30
C ALA A 39 -3.62 12.55 -27.38
N TYR A 40 -3.50 13.06 -28.61
CA TYR A 40 -3.05 12.31 -29.79
C TYR A 40 -1.81 12.89 -30.48
N LYS A 41 -1.12 13.83 -29.82
CA LYS A 41 0.14 14.43 -30.29
C LYS A 41 1.08 14.53 -29.10
N LEU A 42 2.39 14.64 -29.35
CA LEU A 42 3.37 14.85 -28.27
C LEU A 42 2.98 16.07 -27.42
N GLY A 43 2.64 17.18 -28.07
CA GLY A 43 2.18 18.40 -27.41
C GLY A 43 3.29 19.17 -26.69
N VAL A 44 4.55 18.81 -26.94
CA VAL A 44 5.75 19.47 -26.43
C VAL A 44 6.64 19.71 -27.63
N ASP A 45 7.04 20.96 -27.86
CA ASP A 45 7.95 21.33 -28.94
C ASP A 45 9.39 21.25 -28.42
N VAL A 46 10.10 20.18 -28.78
CA VAL A 46 11.47 19.92 -28.30
C VAL A 46 12.51 20.84 -28.93
N GLU A 47 12.21 21.42 -30.09
CA GLU A 47 13.09 22.38 -30.78
C GLU A 47 12.92 23.80 -30.22
N LYS A 48 11.73 24.12 -29.70
CA LYS A 48 11.44 25.38 -29.00
C LYS A 48 11.55 25.24 -27.48
N ASP A 49 12.65 24.65 -27.04
CA ASP A 49 12.99 24.54 -25.62
C ASP A 49 11.84 23.96 -24.77
N PHE A 50 11.27 22.85 -25.25
CA PHE A 50 10.20 22.11 -24.59
C PHE A 50 8.88 22.88 -24.38
N GLU A 51 8.55 23.84 -25.25
CA GLU A 51 7.31 24.62 -25.14
C GLU A 51 6.06 23.72 -25.16
N PRO A 52 5.22 23.73 -24.09
CA PRO A 52 4.03 22.89 -24.01
C PRO A 52 2.83 23.52 -24.75
N GLN A 53 2.16 22.71 -25.55
CA GLN A 53 0.88 23.08 -26.18
C GLN A 53 -0.27 22.63 -25.29
N TYR A 54 -0.81 23.52 -24.46
CA TYR A 54 -1.97 23.21 -23.62
C TYR A 54 -3.29 23.50 -24.33
N VAL A 55 -4.17 22.51 -24.37
CA VAL A 55 -5.53 22.63 -24.95
C VAL A 55 -6.60 22.45 -23.88
N ILE A 56 -7.72 23.16 -24.02
CA ILE A 56 -8.90 22.91 -23.18
C ILE A 56 -9.45 21.53 -23.54
N SER A 57 -9.55 20.66 -22.55
CA SER A 57 -10.03 19.29 -22.78
C SER A 57 -11.50 19.31 -23.21
N ARG A 58 -11.92 18.44 -24.14
CA ARG A 58 -13.31 18.40 -24.65
C ARG A 58 -14.34 18.29 -23.52
N LYS A 59 -14.05 17.48 -22.50
CA LYS A 59 -14.90 17.31 -21.31
C LYS A 59 -15.05 18.59 -20.47
N SER A 60 -14.03 19.46 -20.49
CA SER A 60 -14.00 20.68 -19.67
C SER A 60 -14.57 21.90 -20.41
N GLN A 61 -14.78 21.84 -21.73
CA GLN A 61 -15.26 22.99 -22.52
C GLN A 61 -16.56 23.62 -22.00
N PRO A 62 -17.64 22.85 -21.69
CA PRO A 62 -18.86 23.43 -21.15
C PRO A 62 -18.62 24.16 -19.83
N LYS A 63 -17.72 23.62 -19.01
CA LYS A 63 -17.40 24.19 -17.71
C LYS A 63 -16.55 25.45 -17.82
N VAL A 64 -15.55 25.46 -18.69
CA VAL A 64 -14.74 26.66 -18.95
C VAL A 64 -15.62 27.78 -19.49
N LYS A 65 -16.58 27.47 -20.37
CA LYS A 65 -17.57 28.46 -20.85
C LYS A 65 -18.34 29.09 -19.69
N LYS A 66 -18.92 28.26 -18.81
CA LYS A 66 -19.63 28.75 -17.61
C LYS A 66 -18.72 29.58 -16.70
N LEU A 67 -17.52 29.11 -16.39
CA LEU A 67 -16.59 29.83 -15.52
C LEU A 67 -16.17 31.17 -16.12
N LYS A 68 -16.03 31.25 -17.45
CA LYS A 68 -15.72 32.49 -18.14
C LYS A 68 -16.86 33.51 -18.01
N GLU A 69 -18.10 33.08 -18.25
CA GLU A 69 -19.30 33.92 -18.08
C GLU A 69 -19.44 34.43 -16.63
N GLU A 70 -19.19 33.59 -15.63
CA GLU A 70 -19.21 34.01 -14.22
C GLU A 70 -18.04 34.94 -13.87
N SER A 71 -16.85 34.70 -14.43
CA SER A 71 -15.67 35.53 -14.19
C SER A 71 -15.80 36.95 -14.74
N GLU A 72 -16.53 37.13 -15.84
CA GLU A 72 -16.80 38.45 -16.43
C GLU A 72 -17.78 39.27 -15.55
N LYS A 73 -18.72 38.60 -14.87
CA LYS A 73 -19.71 39.22 -13.96
C LYS A 73 -19.15 39.51 -12.56
N ALA A 74 -18.15 38.77 -12.11
CA ALA A 74 -17.58 38.88 -10.78
C ALA A 74 -16.75 40.16 -10.62
N ASP A 75 -16.68 40.72 -9.41
CA ASP A 75 -15.75 41.83 -9.11
C ASP A 75 -14.31 41.38 -9.02
N LYS A 76 -14.13 40.19 -8.43
CA LYS A 76 -12.86 39.61 -8.10
C LYS A 76 -12.94 38.10 -8.23
N ILE A 77 -11.84 37.48 -8.63
CA ILE A 77 -11.73 36.03 -8.82
C ILE A 77 -10.76 35.47 -7.78
N ILE A 78 -11.18 34.45 -7.05
CA ILE A 78 -10.39 33.83 -5.99
C ILE A 78 -10.15 32.36 -6.38
N LEU A 79 -8.90 32.00 -6.57
CA LEU A 79 -8.46 30.65 -6.88
C LEU A 79 -8.16 29.93 -5.56
N ALA A 80 -9.01 28.97 -5.20
CA ALA A 80 -8.99 28.25 -3.92
C ALA A 80 -8.66 26.77 -4.11
N THR A 81 -7.66 26.50 -4.97
CA THR A 81 -7.17 25.15 -5.25
C THR A 81 -6.35 24.59 -4.07
N ASP A 82 -6.11 23.29 -4.06
CA ASP A 82 -5.29 22.60 -3.07
C ASP A 82 -3.85 23.15 -3.08
N GLU A 83 -3.20 23.08 -1.93
CA GLU A 83 -1.85 23.58 -1.72
C GLU A 83 -0.80 22.52 -2.05
N ASP A 84 -0.87 21.99 -3.28
CA ASP A 84 0.21 21.21 -3.84
C ASP A 84 0.55 21.76 -5.24
N ARG A 85 1.65 21.27 -5.82
CA ARG A 85 2.04 21.64 -7.18
C ARG A 85 0.95 21.35 -8.22
N GLU A 86 0.06 20.38 -7.97
CA GLU A 86 -1.05 20.07 -8.87
C GLU A 86 -2.14 21.15 -8.79
N GLY A 87 -2.55 21.54 -7.59
CA GLY A 87 -3.49 22.64 -7.34
C GLY A 87 -2.97 23.98 -7.82
N GLU A 88 -1.67 24.24 -7.70
CA GLU A 88 -1.04 25.45 -8.26
C GLU A 88 -1.10 25.48 -9.78
N ALA A 89 -0.80 24.35 -10.44
CA ALA A 89 -0.93 24.23 -11.90
C ALA A 89 -2.40 24.36 -12.37
N ILE A 90 -3.37 23.88 -11.59
CA ILE A 90 -4.81 24.09 -11.89
C ILE A 90 -5.16 25.57 -11.82
N ALA A 91 -4.71 26.28 -10.78
CA ALA A 91 -4.91 27.73 -10.65
C ALA A 91 -4.31 28.49 -11.84
N TRP A 92 -3.08 28.15 -12.22
CA TRP A 92 -2.43 28.71 -13.41
C TRP A 92 -3.21 28.40 -14.70
N HIS A 93 -3.66 27.16 -14.90
CA HIS A 93 -4.47 26.80 -16.05
C HIS A 93 -5.81 27.55 -16.10
N LEU A 94 -6.44 27.83 -14.95
CA LEU A 94 -7.65 28.65 -14.83
C LEU A 94 -7.39 30.08 -15.30
N VAL A 95 -6.34 30.72 -14.82
CA VAL A 95 -5.95 32.09 -15.25
C VAL A 95 -5.87 32.18 -16.76
N HIS A 96 -5.18 31.25 -17.40
CA HIS A 96 -5.01 31.23 -18.86
C HIS A 96 -6.28 30.86 -19.62
N ALA A 97 -7.05 29.88 -19.15
CA ALA A 97 -8.27 29.44 -19.83
C ALA A 97 -9.38 30.48 -19.79
N LEU A 98 -9.44 31.25 -18.69
CA LEU A 98 -10.39 32.34 -18.49
C LEU A 98 -9.89 33.65 -19.12
N GLY A 99 -8.63 33.71 -19.56
CA GLY A 99 -8.04 34.87 -20.22
C GLY A 99 -7.64 35.99 -19.25
N LEU A 100 -7.45 35.68 -17.97
CA LEU A 100 -7.10 36.63 -16.90
C LEU A 100 -5.65 37.09 -16.95
N ASN A 101 -4.80 36.41 -17.73
CA ASN A 101 -3.41 36.79 -17.98
C ASN A 101 -3.23 37.84 -19.09
N LYS A 102 -4.31 38.21 -19.80
CA LYS A 102 -4.20 39.17 -20.91
C LYS A 102 -4.11 40.59 -20.36
N PRO A 103 -3.33 41.50 -21.00
CA PRO A 103 -3.29 42.92 -20.62
C PRO A 103 -4.66 43.60 -20.65
N THR A 104 -5.60 43.08 -21.44
CA THR A 104 -6.98 43.56 -21.55
C THR A 104 -7.92 43.05 -20.45
N ALA A 105 -7.45 42.17 -19.56
CA ALA A 105 -8.24 41.64 -18.46
C ALA A 105 -8.23 42.60 -17.27
N ASN A 106 -9.31 43.39 -17.10
CA ASN A 106 -9.46 44.34 -16.00
C ASN A 106 -9.99 43.72 -14.69
N LYS A 107 -9.89 42.40 -14.50
CA LYS A 107 -10.46 41.71 -13.32
C LYS A 107 -9.34 41.23 -12.38
N PRO A 108 -9.29 41.71 -11.12
CA PRO A 108 -8.31 41.25 -10.15
C PRO A 108 -8.55 39.78 -9.83
N HIS A 109 -7.46 39.01 -9.75
CA HIS A 109 -7.50 37.62 -9.31
C HIS A 109 -6.45 37.36 -8.23
N GLU A 110 -6.78 36.48 -7.29
CA GLU A 110 -5.93 36.13 -6.16
C GLU A 110 -5.96 34.62 -5.90
N ARG A 111 -4.91 34.12 -5.23
CA ARG A 111 -4.77 32.72 -4.85
C ARG A 111 -4.81 32.61 -3.32
N ILE A 112 -5.72 31.81 -2.78
CA ILE A 112 -5.80 31.50 -1.35
C ILE A 112 -5.43 30.04 -1.11
N VAL A 113 -4.72 29.72 -0.03
CA VAL A 113 -4.31 28.36 0.33
C VAL A 113 -4.77 27.98 1.73
N PHE A 114 -4.99 26.70 1.97
CA PHE A 114 -5.40 26.15 3.26
C PHE A 114 -5.13 24.65 3.32
N HIS A 115 -4.79 24.14 4.51
CA HIS A 115 -4.51 22.72 4.75
C HIS A 115 -5.71 21.93 5.31
N GLU A 116 -6.79 22.62 5.67
CA GLU A 116 -8.05 22.06 6.15
C GLU A 116 -9.24 22.93 5.74
N ILE A 117 -10.41 22.31 5.56
CA ILE A 117 -11.63 23.01 5.15
C ILE A 117 -12.50 23.23 6.40
N THR A 118 -12.11 24.23 7.19
CA THR A 118 -12.83 24.73 8.37
C THR A 118 -13.18 26.20 8.20
N LYS A 119 -14.21 26.69 8.90
CA LYS A 119 -14.61 28.11 8.82
C LYS A 119 -13.44 29.05 9.11
N LYS A 120 -12.71 28.79 10.20
CA LYS A 120 -11.53 29.56 10.62
C LYS A 120 -10.44 29.57 9.55
N ALA A 121 -10.08 28.41 9.00
CA ALA A 121 -9.03 28.31 7.99
C ALA A 121 -9.37 29.07 6.70
N ILE A 122 -10.62 28.97 6.24
CA ILE A 122 -11.08 29.67 5.03
C ILE A 122 -11.14 31.20 5.25
N GLU A 123 -11.64 31.67 6.39
CA GLU A 123 -11.66 33.10 6.72
C GLU A 123 -10.25 33.69 6.81
N GLU A 124 -9.29 32.95 7.37
CA GLU A 124 -7.90 33.38 7.43
C GLU A 124 -7.22 33.38 6.06
N ALA A 125 -7.49 32.37 5.22
CA ALA A 125 -6.98 32.30 3.87
C ALA A 125 -7.49 33.46 2.99
N LEU A 126 -8.73 33.93 3.20
CA LEU A 126 -9.28 35.10 2.50
C LEU A 126 -8.63 36.42 2.90
N LYS A 127 -8.10 36.53 4.12
CA LYS A 127 -7.38 37.74 4.58
C LYS A 127 -5.95 37.80 4.07
N ASN A 128 -5.36 36.64 3.75
CA ASN A 128 -3.96 36.51 3.36
C ASN A 128 -3.81 35.86 1.97
N PRO A 129 -4.35 36.47 0.90
CA PRO A 129 -4.13 35.98 -0.45
C PRO A 129 -2.66 36.10 -0.84
N ARG A 130 -2.19 35.19 -1.69
CA ARG A 130 -0.86 35.21 -2.30
C ARG A 130 -0.97 35.23 -3.84
N PRO A 131 0.11 35.58 -4.57
CA PRO A 131 0.17 35.32 -6.01
C PRO A 131 0.30 33.82 -6.30
N ILE A 132 0.08 33.44 -7.56
CA ILE A 132 0.41 32.10 -8.06
C ILE A 132 1.93 31.93 -7.98
N ASP A 133 2.37 30.80 -7.44
CA ASP A 133 3.77 30.44 -7.36
C ASP A 133 4.21 29.74 -8.65
N GLU A 134 4.84 30.51 -9.54
CA GLU A 134 5.36 30.02 -10.82
C GLU A 134 6.41 28.91 -10.65
N LYS A 135 7.07 28.80 -9.50
CA LYS A 135 8.05 27.71 -9.23
C LYS A 135 7.34 26.37 -9.09
N LEU A 136 6.25 26.34 -8.32
CA LEU A 136 5.39 25.17 -8.17
C LEU A 136 4.72 24.77 -9.50
N VAL A 137 4.27 25.76 -10.27
CA VAL A 137 3.74 25.54 -11.63
C VAL A 137 4.82 24.91 -12.50
N ASN A 138 6.02 25.48 -12.55
CA ASN A 138 7.14 24.96 -13.34
C ASN A 138 7.53 23.54 -12.94
N ALA A 139 7.56 23.20 -11.65
CA ALA A 139 7.82 21.84 -11.18
C ALA A 139 6.76 20.85 -11.68
N GLN A 140 5.48 21.24 -11.66
CA GLN A 140 4.39 20.41 -12.20
C GLN A 140 4.50 20.27 -13.72
N GLN A 141 4.76 21.37 -14.44
CA GLN A 141 4.90 21.38 -15.90
C GLN A 141 6.07 20.48 -16.32
N ALA A 142 7.23 20.63 -15.67
CA ALA A 142 8.41 19.81 -15.89
C ALA A 142 8.09 18.33 -15.71
N ARG A 143 7.42 17.96 -14.61
CA ARG A 143 6.97 16.58 -14.38
C ARG A 143 6.05 16.09 -15.51
N ARG A 144 5.06 16.90 -15.89
CA ARG A 144 4.06 16.54 -16.91
C ARG A 144 4.71 16.34 -18.28
N ILE A 145 5.64 17.21 -18.65
CA ILE A 145 6.43 17.18 -19.88
C ILE A 145 7.35 15.97 -19.88
N LEU A 146 8.11 15.75 -18.81
CA LEU A 146 8.98 14.59 -18.64
C LEU A 146 8.23 13.27 -18.83
N ASP A 147 7.13 13.09 -18.11
CA ASP A 147 6.29 11.90 -18.20
C ASP A 147 5.70 11.73 -19.62
N ARG A 148 5.41 12.85 -20.31
CA ARG A 148 4.95 12.85 -21.70
C ARG A 148 6.06 12.42 -22.67
N LEU A 149 7.27 12.96 -22.54
CA LEU A 149 8.41 12.62 -23.41
C LEU A 149 8.72 11.13 -23.30
N VAL A 150 8.90 10.61 -22.09
CA VAL A 150 9.17 9.19 -21.87
C VAL A 150 8.01 8.32 -22.35
N GLY A 151 6.79 8.60 -21.89
CA GLY A 151 5.63 7.76 -22.18
C GLY A 151 5.29 7.74 -23.67
N TYR A 152 5.24 8.90 -24.33
CA TYR A 152 4.83 9.01 -25.73
C TYR A 152 5.87 8.45 -26.70
N GLN A 153 7.17 8.49 -26.34
CA GLN A 153 8.24 8.02 -27.22
C GLN A 153 8.63 6.55 -26.96
N LEU A 154 8.62 6.11 -25.71
CA LEU A 154 8.99 4.73 -25.35
C LEU A 154 7.85 3.74 -25.59
N SER A 155 6.58 4.17 -25.53
CA SER A 155 5.43 3.31 -25.88
C SER A 155 5.49 2.76 -27.31
N PRO A 156 5.69 3.59 -28.37
CA PRO A 156 5.86 3.09 -29.74
C PRO A 156 7.00 2.09 -29.89
N PHE A 157 8.12 2.30 -29.21
CA PHE A 157 9.22 1.33 -29.17
C PHE A 157 8.74 -0.02 -28.62
N LEU A 158 8.11 -0.05 -27.44
CA LEU A 158 7.55 -1.29 -26.88
C LEU A 158 6.49 -1.92 -27.79
N TRP A 159 5.70 -1.13 -28.51
CA TRP A 159 4.72 -1.65 -29.46
C TRP A 159 5.37 -2.33 -30.66
N LYS A 160 6.44 -1.75 -31.18
CA LYS A 160 7.20 -2.28 -32.32
C LYS A 160 7.99 -3.52 -31.92
N LYS A 161 8.60 -3.52 -30.73
CA LYS A 161 9.53 -4.57 -30.29
C LYS A 161 8.89 -5.68 -29.46
N ILE A 162 7.70 -5.46 -28.88
CA ILE A 162 6.97 -6.45 -28.07
C ILE A 162 5.55 -6.63 -28.60
N THR A 163 4.60 -5.77 -28.18
CA THR A 163 3.20 -5.83 -28.59
C THR A 163 2.49 -4.49 -28.39
N ARG A 164 1.44 -4.23 -29.17
CA ARG A 164 0.66 -2.99 -29.09
C ARG A 164 -0.06 -2.87 -27.74
N GLY A 165 -0.24 -1.62 -27.28
CA GLY A 165 -1.01 -1.30 -26.07
C GLY A 165 -0.18 -1.22 -24.78
N LEU A 166 1.13 -1.45 -24.84
CA LEU A 166 2.06 -1.29 -23.73
C LEU A 166 2.38 0.18 -23.43
N SER A 167 2.79 0.46 -22.19
CA SER A 167 3.27 1.78 -21.80
C SER A 167 4.46 1.70 -20.86
N ALA A 168 5.49 2.48 -21.15
CA ALA A 168 6.59 2.70 -20.22
C ALA A 168 6.48 4.09 -19.60
N GLY A 169 7.10 4.25 -18.43
CA GLY A 169 7.22 5.53 -17.76
C GLY A 169 8.18 5.37 -16.60
N ARG A 170 8.97 6.42 -16.33
CA ARG A 170 10.07 6.39 -15.37
C ARG A 170 9.69 5.71 -14.05
N VAL A 171 8.65 6.22 -13.38
CA VAL A 171 8.25 5.70 -12.06
C VAL A 171 7.51 4.36 -12.13
N GLN A 172 6.66 4.15 -13.14
CA GLN A 172 5.91 2.89 -13.26
C GLN A 172 6.83 1.71 -13.57
N SER A 173 7.85 1.91 -14.41
CA SER A 173 8.78 0.87 -14.82
C SER A 173 9.65 0.42 -13.64
N ILE A 174 10.06 1.34 -12.75
CA ILE A 174 10.75 0.97 -11.50
C ILE A 174 9.86 0.10 -10.61
N ALA A 175 8.60 0.47 -10.42
CA ALA A 175 7.68 -0.32 -9.59
C ALA A 175 7.52 -1.76 -10.14
N VAL A 176 7.43 -1.92 -11.47
CA VAL A 176 7.41 -3.24 -12.11
C VAL A 176 8.74 -3.97 -11.90
N ARG A 177 9.88 -3.28 -12.07
CA ARG A 177 11.22 -3.84 -11.86
C ARG A 177 11.41 -4.40 -10.46
N LEU A 178 11.05 -3.64 -9.43
CA LEU A 178 11.12 -4.10 -8.03
C LEU A 178 10.31 -5.39 -7.81
N ILE A 179 9.12 -5.48 -8.40
CA ILE A 179 8.27 -6.68 -8.29
C ILE A 179 8.89 -7.87 -9.05
N VAL A 180 9.43 -7.64 -10.25
CA VAL A 180 10.10 -8.67 -11.06
C VAL A 180 11.36 -9.19 -10.37
N GLU A 181 12.19 -8.30 -9.82
CA GLU A 181 13.41 -8.66 -9.08
C GLU A 181 13.07 -9.46 -7.82
N ARG A 182 12.06 -9.04 -7.04
CA ARG A 182 11.56 -9.82 -5.90
C ARG A 182 11.10 -11.21 -6.30
N GLU A 183 10.38 -11.34 -7.42
CA GLU A 183 9.93 -12.66 -7.89
C GLU A 183 11.12 -13.53 -8.35
N ARG A 184 12.18 -12.93 -8.89
CA ARG A 184 13.44 -13.63 -9.21
C ARG A 184 14.18 -14.08 -7.95
N GLU A 185 14.23 -13.26 -6.91
CA GLU A 185 14.78 -13.62 -5.59
C GLU A 185 14.04 -14.84 -5.03
N ILE A 186 12.70 -14.81 -5.04
CA ILE A 186 11.86 -15.92 -4.56
C ILE A 186 12.10 -17.20 -5.37
N LYS A 187 12.18 -17.12 -6.70
CA LYS A 187 12.39 -18.29 -7.57
C LYS A 187 13.78 -18.91 -7.45
N LYS A 188 14.80 -18.11 -7.12
CA LYS A 188 16.19 -18.56 -6.92
C LYS A 188 16.46 -19.02 -5.49
N PHE A 189 15.54 -18.76 -4.57
CA PHE A 189 15.72 -19.06 -3.15
C PHE A 189 15.64 -20.57 -2.91
N ASN A 190 16.67 -21.12 -2.28
CA ASN A 190 16.69 -22.48 -1.80
C ASN A 190 16.50 -22.43 -0.29
N ALA A 191 15.46 -23.12 0.21
CA ALA A 191 15.19 -23.18 1.63
C ALA A 191 16.29 -23.97 2.34
N GLU A 192 16.81 -23.41 3.42
CA GLU A 192 17.78 -24.04 4.30
C GLU A 192 17.07 -24.45 5.59
N GLU A 193 17.31 -25.69 6.00
CA GLU A 193 16.82 -26.23 7.26
C GLU A 193 17.54 -25.59 8.44
N TYR A 194 16.82 -25.35 9.53
CA TYR A 194 17.39 -25.02 10.82
C TYR A 194 16.45 -25.45 11.94
N TRP A 195 16.97 -25.62 13.14
CA TRP A 195 16.21 -26.06 14.30
C TRP A 195 16.31 -25.07 15.45
N SER A 196 15.23 -24.97 16.22
CA SER A 196 15.25 -24.34 17.54
C SER A 196 14.88 -25.37 18.60
N ILE A 197 15.44 -25.24 19.81
CA ILE A 197 15.14 -26.15 20.91
C ILE A 197 14.50 -25.33 22.01
N GLU A 198 13.32 -25.75 22.45
CA GLU A 198 12.62 -25.15 23.58
C GLU A 198 12.41 -26.19 24.68
N ALA A 199 12.61 -25.77 25.92
CA ALA A 199 12.37 -26.56 27.12
C ALA A 199 11.18 -25.98 27.89
N LEU A 200 10.26 -26.84 28.33
CA LEU A 200 9.23 -26.51 29.29
C LEU A 200 9.74 -26.87 30.68
N LEU A 201 9.92 -25.86 31.52
CA LEU A 201 10.56 -25.97 32.84
C LEU A 201 9.56 -25.60 33.94
N GLN A 202 9.65 -26.25 35.10
CA GLN A 202 8.85 -25.95 36.28
C GLN A 202 9.76 -25.69 37.49
N SER A 203 9.42 -24.68 38.30
CA SER A 203 10.13 -24.42 39.56
C SER A 203 9.86 -25.52 40.60
N GLN A 204 10.92 -26.06 41.19
CA GLN A 204 10.80 -27.03 42.29
C GLN A 204 10.28 -26.40 43.60
N GLU A 205 10.58 -25.12 43.84
CA GLU A 205 10.16 -24.41 45.06
C GLU A 205 8.67 -24.04 45.01
N LEU A 206 8.19 -23.57 43.85
CA LEU A 206 6.79 -23.23 43.63
C LEU A 206 5.90 -24.48 43.54
N ALA A 207 6.42 -25.59 43.00
CA ALA A 207 5.71 -26.87 42.99
C ALA A 207 5.45 -27.44 44.40
N ARG A 208 6.28 -27.08 45.39
CA ARG A 208 6.15 -27.52 46.79
C ARG A 208 5.21 -26.66 47.64
N THR A 209 4.93 -25.44 47.22
CA THR A 209 4.22 -24.43 48.02
C THR A 209 2.83 -24.08 47.49
N GLY A 210 2.46 -24.52 46.28
CA GLY A 210 1.18 -24.21 45.64
C GLY A 210 -0.02 -25.00 46.16
N THR A 211 -1.09 -24.31 46.53
CA THR A 211 -2.45 -24.85 46.67
C THR A 211 -3.03 -25.20 45.28
N GLU A 212 -3.88 -26.23 45.18
CA GLU A 212 -4.47 -26.86 43.96
C GLU A 212 -5.16 -25.95 42.92
N THR A 213 -5.07 -24.61 43.03
CA THR A 213 -5.88 -23.68 42.23
C THR A 213 -5.12 -22.74 41.30
N ASP A 214 -3.78 -22.70 41.31
CA ASP A 214 -3.02 -21.85 40.38
C ASP A 214 -2.26 -22.67 39.33
N ALA A 215 -2.18 -22.12 38.12
CA ALA A 215 -1.65 -22.71 36.90
C ALA A 215 -0.33 -23.49 37.10
N ASP A 216 -0.05 -24.46 36.23
CA ASP A 216 1.07 -25.43 36.22
C ASP A 216 2.51 -24.90 36.49
N ASN A 217 2.73 -23.62 36.83
CA ASN A 217 4.00 -22.97 37.18
C ASN A 217 5.15 -23.29 36.21
N SER A 218 4.77 -23.74 35.01
CA SER A 218 5.62 -24.19 33.95
C SER A 218 5.77 -23.05 32.95
N PHE A 219 6.97 -22.89 32.42
CA PHE A 219 7.28 -21.81 31.49
C PHE A 219 8.22 -22.30 30.38
N PRO A 220 8.02 -21.83 29.14
CA PRO A 220 8.90 -22.16 28.04
C PRO A 220 10.19 -21.34 28.10
N ALA A 221 11.31 -21.97 27.74
CA ALA A 221 12.60 -21.33 27.56
C ALA A 221 13.25 -21.84 26.27
N ALA A 222 13.85 -20.96 25.49
CA ALA A 222 14.52 -21.31 24.23
C ALA A 222 16.04 -21.35 24.40
N LEU A 223 16.73 -22.31 23.77
CA LEU A 223 18.18 -22.41 23.80
C LEU A 223 18.84 -21.21 23.10
N ILE A 224 19.83 -20.60 23.75
CA ILE A 224 20.55 -19.43 23.22
C ILE A 224 22.08 -19.55 23.27
N LYS A 225 22.64 -20.49 24.05
CA LYS A 225 24.11 -20.65 24.21
C LYS A 225 24.47 -22.10 24.48
N ILE A 226 25.61 -22.54 23.95
CA ILE A 226 26.28 -23.80 24.32
C ILE A 226 27.73 -23.45 24.70
N GLY A 227 28.13 -23.78 25.93
CA GLY A 227 29.41 -23.37 26.49
C GLY A 227 29.57 -21.85 26.44
N ASP A 228 30.60 -21.37 25.74
CA ASP A 228 30.83 -19.93 25.51
C ASP A 228 30.28 -19.38 24.20
N LYS A 229 29.70 -20.23 23.35
CA LYS A 229 29.20 -19.84 22.04
C LYS A 229 27.72 -19.43 22.11
N THR A 230 27.45 -18.16 21.83
CA THR A 230 26.07 -17.69 21.59
C THR A 230 25.58 -18.23 20.25
N LEU A 231 24.38 -18.82 20.25
CA LEU A 231 23.76 -19.37 19.05
C LEU A 231 23.02 -18.26 18.30
N ASP A 232 23.34 -18.10 17.02
CA ASP A 232 22.46 -17.38 16.10
C ASP A 232 21.26 -18.26 15.69
N LYS A 233 20.31 -17.65 14.98
CA LYS A 233 19.06 -18.31 14.56
C LYS A 233 19.28 -19.58 13.71
N PHE A 234 20.40 -19.71 13.00
CA PHE A 234 20.70 -20.79 12.06
C PHE A 234 21.82 -21.71 12.58
N ALA A 235 22.14 -21.64 13.87
CA ALA A 235 23.26 -22.37 14.45
C ALA A 235 23.07 -23.90 14.45
N ILE A 236 21.83 -24.37 14.64
CA ILE A 236 21.48 -25.81 14.58
C ILE A 236 20.91 -26.09 13.20
N LYS A 237 21.67 -26.79 12.36
CA LYS A 237 21.42 -26.83 10.90
C LYS A 237 20.55 -27.99 10.44
N ASN A 238 20.47 -29.05 11.23
CA ASN A 238 19.81 -30.29 10.85
C ASN A 238 19.34 -31.07 12.09
N GLU A 239 18.57 -32.12 11.86
CA GLU A 239 18.01 -32.98 12.89
C GLU A 239 19.09 -33.65 13.77
N ALA A 240 20.23 -34.05 13.19
CA ALA A 240 21.30 -34.71 13.92
C ALA A 240 21.95 -33.75 14.94
N ASP A 241 22.19 -32.50 14.55
CA ASP A 241 22.67 -31.45 15.46
C ASP A 241 21.65 -31.19 16.59
N ALA A 242 20.35 -31.13 16.26
CA ALA A 242 19.29 -30.92 17.25
C ALA A 242 19.19 -32.10 18.24
N THR A 243 19.31 -33.32 17.73
CA THR A 243 19.27 -34.55 18.53
C THR A 243 20.45 -34.62 19.48
N LYS A 244 21.65 -34.28 18.99
CA LYS A 244 22.85 -34.21 19.82
C LYS A 244 22.67 -33.26 21.00
N VAL A 245 22.10 -32.07 20.75
CA VAL A 245 21.84 -31.11 21.84
C VAL A 245 20.83 -31.67 22.85
N ILE A 246 19.80 -32.40 22.41
CA ILE A 246 18.83 -33.04 23.31
C ILE A 246 19.50 -34.14 24.16
N GLU A 247 20.37 -34.95 23.56
CA GLU A 247 21.13 -35.98 24.27
C GLU A 247 22.09 -35.37 25.31
N ASP A 248 22.78 -34.28 24.94
CA ASP A 248 23.68 -33.53 25.81
C ASP A 248 22.95 -33.04 27.07
N ILE A 249 21.72 -32.52 26.92
CA ILE A 249 20.94 -31.99 28.04
C ILE A 249 20.06 -33.02 28.76
N SER A 250 19.92 -34.25 28.23
CA SER A 250 19.20 -35.33 28.92
C SER A 250 19.79 -35.57 30.31
N ASP A 251 18.92 -35.72 31.31
CA ASP A 251 19.29 -35.96 32.71
C ASP A 251 20.16 -34.87 33.36
N SER A 252 20.24 -33.69 32.74
CA SER A 252 20.95 -32.53 33.31
C SER A 252 20.19 -31.94 34.49
N GLN A 253 20.95 -31.34 35.42
CA GLN A 253 20.35 -30.45 36.42
C GLN A 253 20.10 -29.09 35.80
N TRP A 254 18.94 -28.50 36.11
CA TRP A 254 18.53 -27.19 35.61
C TRP A 254 18.46 -26.20 36.77
N LYS A 255 19.07 -25.03 36.60
CA LYS A 255 19.01 -23.95 37.59
C LYS A 255 18.90 -22.59 36.93
N ILE A 256 18.28 -21.63 37.61
CA ILE A 256 18.27 -20.23 37.20
C ILE A 256 19.68 -19.65 37.40
N SER A 257 20.32 -19.20 36.32
CA SER A 257 21.64 -18.55 36.38
C SER A 257 21.53 -17.04 36.56
N SER A 258 20.50 -16.41 35.99
CA SER A 258 20.20 -14.99 36.19
C SER A 258 18.71 -14.67 35.97
N VAL A 259 18.24 -13.62 36.63
CA VAL A 259 16.92 -13.03 36.41
C VAL A 259 17.09 -11.51 36.32
N GLU A 260 16.70 -10.93 35.19
CA GLU A 260 16.73 -9.50 34.95
C GLU A 260 15.31 -8.98 34.78
N LYS A 261 14.94 -7.98 35.59
CA LYS A 261 13.67 -7.26 35.47
C LYS A 261 13.95 -5.82 35.04
N ARG A 262 13.30 -5.36 33.98
CA ARG A 262 13.42 -3.97 33.49
C ARG A 262 12.11 -3.43 32.96
N ALA A 263 11.92 -2.12 33.11
CA ALA A 263 10.85 -1.40 32.44
C ALA A 263 11.23 -1.14 30.97
N VAL A 264 10.36 -1.52 30.03
CA VAL A 264 10.51 -1.28 28.60
C VAL A 264 9.45 -0.31 28.13
N THR A 265 9.88 0.81 27.56
CA THR A 265 8.97 1.83 27.01
C THR A 265 8.66 1.56 25.54
N LYS A 266 7.38 1.59 25.17
CA LYS A 266 6.94 1.64 23.77
C LYS A 266 6.39 3.02 23.44
N LYS A 267 6.89 3.59 22.35
CA LYS A 267 6.46 4.90 21.85
C LYS A 267 5.34 4.78 20.82
N PRO A 268 4.42 5.75 20.75
CA PRO A 268 3.48 5.84 19.64
C PRO A 268 4.25 6.05 18.33
N SER A 269 3.74 5.51 17.22
CA SER A 269 4.28 5.89 15.91
C SER A 269 3.88 7.34 15.56
N PRO A 270 4.67 8.05 14.74
CA PRO A 270 4.37 9.43 14.38
C PRO A 270 2.99 9.63 13.72
N PRO A 271 2.51 10.88 13.64
CA PRO A 271 1.31 11.24 12.89
C PRO A 271 1.40 10.76 11.43
N PHE A 272 0.25 10.61 10.79
CA PHE A 272 0.22 10.07 9.44
C PHE A 272 0.77 11.07 8.43
N THR A 273 1.70 10.59 7.61
CA THR A 273 1.95 11.07 6.25
C THR A 273 1.10 10.26 5.26
N THR A 274 1.11 10.64 3.99
CA THR A 274 0.42 9.91 2.93
C THR A 274 0.88 8.45 2.82
N SER A 275 2.21 8.24 2.84
CA SER A 275 2.80 6.90 2.76
C SER A 275 2.38 6.03 3.94
N THR A 276 2.53 6.56 5.16
CA THR A 276 2.23 5.81 6.38
C THR A 276 0.73 5.53 6.54
N LEU A 277 -0.15 6.44 6.08
CA LEU A 277 -1.59 6.22 6.01
C LEU A 277 -1.93 5.08 5.05
N GLN A 278 -1.38 5.09 3.83
CA GLN A 278 -1.62 4.02 2.85
C GLN A 278 -1.13 2.66 3.37
N GLN A 279 0.03 2.64 4.04
CA GLN A 279 0.58 1.43 4.65
C GLN A 279 -0.33 0.87 5.75
N GLU A 280 -0.75 1.68 6.71
CA GLU A 280 -1.59 1.23 7.83
C GLU A 280 -3.03 0.92 7.40
N ALA A 281 -3.59 1.67 6.45
CA ALA A 281 -4.90 1.37 5.88
C ALA A 281 -4.90 0.01 5.16
N TRP A 282 -3.82 -0.34 4.47
CA TRP A 282 -3.69 -1.69 3.91
C TRP A 282 -3.54 -2.76 4.99
N ARG A 283 -2.68 -2.54 6.00
CA ARG A 283 -2.42 -3.53 7.07
C ARG A 283 -3.66 -3.81 7.92
N ARG A 284 -4.32 -2.76 8.40
CA ARG A 284 -5.44 -2.84 9.35
C ARG A 284 -6.80 -2.93 8.66
N LEU A 285 -6.98 -2.20 7.56
CA LEU A 285 -8.29 -2.07 6.92
C LEU A 285 -8.44 -2.89 5.64
N ARG A 286 -7.32 -3.39 5.10
CA ARG A 286 -7.23 -4.11 3.81
C ARG A 286 -7.65 -3.25 2.61
N PHE A 287 -7.57 -1.93 2.73
CA PHE A 287 -7.82 -0.97 1.64
C PHE A 287 -6.63 -0.91 0.68
N SER A 288 -6.91 -0.73 -0.60
CA SER A 288 -5.85 -0.37 -1.57
C SER A 288 -5.41 1.08 -1.35
N ALA A 289 -4.25 1.45 -1.89
CA ALA A 289 -3.78 2.83 -1.90
C ALA A 289 -4.80 3.75 -2.58
N LYS A 290 -5.36 3.33 -3.73
CA LYS A 290 -6.43 4.06 -4.44
C LYS A 290 -7.68 4.26 -3.59
N GLN A 291 -8.15 3.20 -2.92
CA GLN A 291 -9.32 3.28 -2.06
C GLN A 291 -9.08 4.20 -0.85
N THR A 292 -7.89 4.10 -0.24
CA THR A 292 -7.47 4.94 0.88
C THR A 292 -7.50 6.41 0.50
N MET A 293 -6.88 6.78 -0.64
CA MET A 293 -6.85 8.16 -1.10
C MET A 293 -8.22 8.69 -1.48
N LEU A 294 -9.09 7.87 -2.09
CA LEU A 294 -10.47 8.25 -2.42
C LEU A 294 -11.26 8.60 -1.15
N ILE A 295 -11.18 7.77 -0.12
CA ILE A 295 -11.92 7.99 1.13
C ILE A 295 -11.32 9.19 1.89
N ALA A 296 -9.98 9.30 1.94
CA ALA A 296 -9.32 10.44 2.57
C ALA A 296 -9.71 11.76 1.89
N GLN A 297 -9.81 11.79 0.56
CA GLN A 297 -10.30 12.96 -0.16
C GLN A 297 -11.73 13.34 0.24
N GLN A 298 -12.63 12.37 0.39
CA GLN A 298 -14.00 12.64 0.88
C GLN A 298 -14.00 13.22 2.30
N LEU A 299 -13.17 12.67 3.19
CA LEU A 299 -13.03 13.16 4.56
C LEU A 299 -12.45 14.58 4.61
N TYR A 300 -11.55 14.94 3.70
CA TYR A 300 -10.97 16.27 3.58
C TYR A 300 -11.97 17.29 2.99
N GLU A 301 -12.58 16.97 1.84
CA GLU A 301 -13.45 17.90 1.10
C GLU A 301 -14.76 18.21 1.82
N GLY A 302 -15.31 17.23 2.53
CA GLY A 302 -16.51 17.43 3.34
C GLY A 302 -17.39 16.19 3.47
N ILE A 303 -17.81 15.90 4.70
CA ILE A 303 -18.88 14.94 5.00
C ILE A 303 -20.08 15.70 5.53
N GLU A 304 -21.27 15.38 5.04
CA GLU A 304 -22.54 15.92 5.53
C GLU A 304 -22.78 15.47 6.99
N LEU A 305 -22.69 16.42 7.92
CA LEU A 305 -23.13 16.22 9.30
C LEU A 305 -24.54 16.81 9.48
N GLY A 306 -25.16 16.63 10.66
CA GLY A 306 -26.50 17.18 10.94
C GLY A 306 -26.58 18.70 10.76
N GLU A 307 -25.48 19.38 11.04
CA GLU A 307 -25.33 20.82 10.84
C GLU A 307 -24.76 21.17 9.45
N GLY A 308 -24.65 20.21 8.51
CA GLY A 308 -24.18 20.27 7.12
C GLY A 308 -22.71 19.87 6.89
N PRO A 309 -22.13 20.04 5.67
CA PRO A 309 -20.82 19.51 5.30
C PRO A 309 -19.65 20.19 6.02
N VAL A 310 -18.68 19.39 6.46
CA VAL A 310 -17.42 19.86 7.06
C VAL A 310 -16.26 18.93 6.73
N GLY A 311 -15.06 19.49 6.52
CA GLY A 311 -13.83 18.71 6.39
C GLY A 311 -13.45 18.08 7.73
N LEU A 312 -13.32 16.76 7.78
CA LEU A 312 -13.02 15.98 8.98
C LEU A 312 -11.53 15.73 9.18
N ILE A 313 -10.72 15.78 8.11
CA ILE A 313 -9.27 15.62 8.18
C ILE A 313 -8.55 16.75 7.45
N THR A 314 -7.28 16.96 7.80
CA THR A 314 -6.34 17.79 7.04
C THR A 314 -6.00 17.17 5.68
N TYR A 315 -5.34 17.95 4.83
CA TYR A 315 -4.98 17.53 3.49
C TYR A 315 -4.19 16.22 3.44
N MET A 316 -4.69 15.25 2.66
CA MET A 316 -4.22 13.87 2.68
C MET A 316 -2.98 13.59 1.82
N ARG A 317 -2.47 14.59 1.09
CA ARG A 317 -1.27 14.46 0.23
C ARG A 317 -0.11 15.24 0.83
N THR A 318 0.34 14.76 1.97
CA THR A 318 1.44 15.35 2.75
C THR A 318 2.53 14.32 3.01
N ASP A 319 3.77 14.79 3.06
CA ASP A 319 4.95 14.10 3.58
C ASP A 319 5.38 14.66 4.95
N SER A 320 4.67 15.67 5.46
CA SER A 320 4.93 16.32 6.73
C SER A 320 4.35 15.57 7.92
N MET A 321 5.06 15.64 9.05
CA MET A 321 4.60 15.17 10.36
C MET A 321 4.22 16.33 11.30
N ASN A 322 4.24 17.57 10.80
CA ASN A 322 3.97 18.77 11.58
C ASN A 322 2.52 18.82 12.10
N LEU A 323 2.31 19.42 13.26
CA LEU A 323 1.00 19.58 13.92
C LEU A 323 0.85 21.03 14.39
N SER A 324 -0.25 21.69 14.02
CA SER A 324 -0.58 23.05 14.48
C SER A 324 -0.75 23.16 16.00
N GLU A 325 -0.51 24.35 16.58
CA GLU A 325 -0.80 24.61 18.00
C GLU A 325 -2.27 24.35 18.37
N ASP A 326 -3.20 24.72 17.50
CA ASP A 326 -4.63 24.52 17.72
C ASP A 326 -4.98 23.04 17.86
N SER A 327 -4.43 22.18 16.99
CA SER A 327 -4.67 20.74 17.07
C SER A 327 -4.02 20.10 18.30
N LEU A 328 -2.82 20.56 18.71
CA LEU A 328 -2.17 20.11 19.94
C LEU A 328 -3.00 20.48 21.18
N LYS A 329 -3.54 21.71 21.22
CA LYS A 329 -4.44 22.16 22.30
C LYS A 329 -5.72 21.33 22.34
N GLY A 330 -6.36 21.10 21.19
CA GLY A 330 -7.57 20.28 21.10
C GLY A 330 -7.36 18.83 21.52
N ALA A 331 -6.21 18.23 21.17
CA ALA A 331 -5.86 16.89 21.62
C ALA A 331 -5.65 16.83 23.15
N LYS A 332 -4.94 17.81 23.71
CA LYS A 332 -4.74 17.94 25.16
C LYS A 332 -6.07 17.99 25.91
N GLU A 333 -6.99 18.84 25.45
CA GLU A 333 -8.32 19.01 26.05
C GLU A 333 -9.15 17.71 25.98
N TYR A 334 -9.17 17.05 24.81
CA TYR A 334 -9.83 15.75 24.65
C TYR A 334 -9.27 14.70 25.62
N ILE A 335 -7.94 14.55 25.65
CA ILE A 335 -7.27 13.53 26.47
C ILE A 335 -7.53 13.78 27.95
N GLU A 336 -7.41 15.02 28.43
CA GLU A 336 -7.63 15.34 29.83
C GLU A 336 -9.09 15.12 30.26
N THR A 337 -10.05 15.50 29.42
CA THR A 337 -11.48 15.41 29.72
C THR A 337 -11.99 13.97 29.63
N ILE A 338 -11.56 13.20 28.62
CA ILE A 338 -12.11 11.88 28.31
C ILE A 338 -11.27 10.73 28.89
N LEU A 339 -9.93 10.84 28.87
CA LEU A 339 -9.04 9.78 29.32
C LEU A 339 -8.48 10.03 30.73
N GLY A 340 -8.42 11.30 31.14
CA GLY A 340 -7.93 11.75 32.44
C GLY A 340 -6.46 12.18 32.42
N LYS A 341 -6.07 12.97 33.42
CA LYS A 341 -4.75 13.61 33.53
C LYS A 341 -3.56 12.66 33.37
N LYS A 342 -3.67 11.41 33.82
CA LYS A 342 -2.58 10.41 33.71
C LYS A 342 -2.20 10.03 32.27
N TYR A 343 -3.09 10.29 31.31
CA TYR A 343 -2.83 10.05 29.88
C TYR A 343 -2.45 11.33 29.13
N ASN A 344 -2.34 12.46 29.82
CA ASN A 344 -1.96 13.73 29.20
C ASN A 344 -0.44 13.90 29.26
N LEU A 345 0.15 14.38 28.16
CA LEU A 345 1.56 14.75 28.15
C LEU A 345 1.76 16.10 28.85
N PRO A 346 2.82 16.27 29.66
CA PRO A 346 3.14 17.57 30.24
C PRO A 346 3.54 18.59 29.17
N VAL A 347 4.23 18.12 28.11
CA VAL A 347 4.63 18.92 26.95
C VAL A 347 4.12 18.21 25.68
N PRO A 348 3.43 18.90 24.77
CA PRO A 348 2.96 18.31 23.52
C PRO A 348 4.10 17.69 22.70
N ALA A 349 3.84 16.51 22.13
CA ALA A 349 4.82 15.82 21.31
C ALA A 349 4.88 16.44 19.91
N ARG A 350 6.08 16.84 19.50
CA ARG A 350 6.36 17.40 18.16
C ARG A 350 7.22 16.44 17.35
N PHE A 351 7.01 16.41 16.04
CA PHE A 351 7.65 15.49 15.12
C PHE A 351 8.38 16.27 14.03
N LYS A 352 9.67 15.96 13.83
CA LYS A 352 10.45 16.54 12.73
C LYS A 352 10.15 15.78 11.44
N THR A 353 9.80 16.51 10.39
CA THR A 353 9.65 15.96 9.04
C THR A 353 11.02 15.51 8.52
N LYS A 354 11.09 14.30 7.94
CA LYS A 354 12.35 13.68 7.51
C LYS A 354 12.66 13.87 6.01
N SER A 355 11.69 14.27 5.20
CA SER A 355 11.87 14.45 3.76
C SER A 355 12.66 15.72 3.44
N LYS A 356 13.69 15.57 2.61
CA LYS A 356 14.38 16.71 1.97
C LYS A 356 13.38 17.36 0.99
N GLY A 357 13.03 18.62 1.20
CA GLY A 357 12.10 19.36 0.33
C GLY A 357 10.65 19.43 0.80
N ALA A 358 10.29 18.84 1.95
CA ALA A 358 8.99 19.13 2.55
C ALA A 358 8.93 20.61 2.96
N GLN A 359 8.01 21.36 2.37
CA GLN A 359 7.65 22.66 2.92
C GLN A 359 7.03 22.40 4.31
N GLU A 360 7.68 22.90 5.37
CA GLU A 360 7.20 22.79 6.76
C GLU A 360 5.82 23.43 6.98
N ALA A 361 5.31 24.16 5.97
CA ALA A 361 3.95 24.66 5.90
C ALA A 361 2.89 23.54 5.90
N HIS A 362 3.18 22.36 5.34
CA HIS A 362 2.20 21.26 5.34
C HIS A 362 2.05 20.61 6.72
N GLU A 363 0.83 20.23 7.08
CA GLU A 363 0.54 19.45 8.29
C GLU A 363 0.48 17.94 8.01
N ALA A 364 0.60 17.15 9.07
CA ALA A 364 0.29 15.73 9.05
C ALA A 364 -1.20 15.49 8.75
N ILE A 365 -1.53 14.27 8.34
CA ILE A 365 -2.91 13.80 8.21
C ILE A 365 -3.48 13.53 9.61
N ARG A 366 -4.36 14.42 10.06
CA ARG A 366 -4.97 14.43 11.40
C ARG A 366 -6.45 14.84 11.30
N PRO A 367 -7.29 14.60 12.33
CA PRO A 367 -8.61 15.22 12.39
C PRO A 367 -8.48 16.76 12.44
N THR A 368 -9.43 17.45 11.81
CA THR A 368 -9.57 18.92 11.90
C THR A 368 -10.04 19.34 13.29
N ASP A 369 -10.84 18.50 13.93
CA ASP A 369 -11.35 18.70 15.29
C ASP A 369 -11.19 17.41 16.11
N PRO A 370 -10.26 17.39 17.08
CA PRO A 370 -10.04 16.23 17.94
C PRO A 370 -11.28 15.82 18.76
N GLN A 371 -12.20 16.74 19.04
CA GLN A 371 -13.42 16.48 19.82
C GLN A 371 -14.44 15.65 19.04
N LYS A 372 -14.38 15.65 17.70
CA LYS A 372 -15.18 14.77 16.83
C LYS A 372 -14.64 13.35 16.86
N ASN A 373 -14.73 12.71 18.01
CA ASN A 373 -14.29 11.33 18.16
C ASN A 373 -15.09 10.39 17.23
N PRO A 374 -14.51 9.25 16.80
CA PRO A 374 -15.13 8.39 15.81
C PRO A 374 -16.53 7.89 16.19
N GLU A 375 -16.76 7.57 17.47
CA GLU A 375 -18.06 7.05 17.95
C GLU A 375 -19.17 8.11 17.85
N VAL A 376 -18.86 9.38 18.14
CA VAL A 376 -19.82 10.49 18.06
C VAL A 376 -20.29 10.74 16.63
N ILE A 377 -19.38 10.67 15.65
CA ILE A 377 -19.71 11.00 14.24
C ILE A 377 -20.05 9.77 13.39
N LYS A 378 -20.13 8.59 14.00
CA LYS A 378 -20.31 7.29 13.32
C LYS A 378 -21.56 7.22 12.45
N SER A 379 -22.67 7.82 12.90
CA SER A 379 -23.95 7.83 12.19
C SER A 379 -23.90 8.59 10.86
N TYR A 380 -22.97 9.54 10.72
CA TYR A 380 -22.80 10.34 9.50
C TYR A 380 -21.85 9.71 8.47
N LEU A 381 -21.09 8.68 8.89
CA LEU A 381 -20.05 8.07 8.07
C LEU A 381 -20.51 6.72 7.53
N ASN A 382 -20.23 6.46 6.25
CA ASN A 382 -20.33 5.09 5.77
C ASN A 382 -19.24 4.21 6.42
N LYS A 383 -19.42 2.89 6.37
CA LYS A 383 -18.51 1.92 7.01
C LYS A 383 -17.03 2.13 6.67
N ASN A 384 -16.69 2.49 5.44
CA ASN A 384 -15.30 2.65 5.03
C ASN A 384 -14.73 4.02 5.42
N GLN A 385 -15.54 5.07 5.37
CA GLN A 385 -15.19 6.40 5.89
C GLN A 385 -14.92 6.33 7.40
N TYR A 386 -15.83 5.72 8.17
CA TYR A 386 -15.66 5.49 9.61
C TYR A 386 -14.34 4.81 9.92
N ARG A 387 -14.05 3.69 9.25
CA ARG A 387 -12.82 2.91 9.50
C ARG A 387 -11.54 3.69 9.21
N LEU A 388 -11.52 4.51 8.16
CA LEU A 388 -10.35 5.32 7.84
C LEU A 388 -10.21 6.51 8.79
N TYR A 389 -11.32 7.18 9.11
CA TYR A 389 -11.34 8.28 10.07
C TYR A 389 -10.92 7.82 11.47
N ASP A 390 -11.46 6.69 11.96
CA ASP A 390 -11.07 6.08 13.23
C ASP A 390 -9.57 5.78 13.28
N LEU A 391 -9.00 5.25 12.20
CA LEU A 391 -7.57 5.01 12.11
C LEU A 391 -6.76 6.32 12.21
N ILE A 392 -7.15 7.36 11.46
CA ILE A 392 -6.48 8.68 11.45
C ILE A 392 -6.57 9.33 12.83
N TRP A 393 -7.77 9.40 13.39
CA TRP A 393 -8.04 10.02 14.67
C TRP A 393 -7.28 9.33 15.80
N ARG A 394 -7.31 7.98 15.88
CA ARG A 394 -6.59 7.24 16.93
C ARG A 394 -5.09 7.41 16.81
N ARG A 395 -4.54 7.42 15.59
CA ARG A 395 -3.10 7.64 15.38
C ARG A 395 -2.69 9.01 15.90
N PHE A 396 -3.45 10.05 15.57
CA PHE A 396 -3.18 11.42 16.01
C PHE A 396 -3.25 11.55 17.54
N ILE A 397 -4.35 11.12 18.17
CA ILE A 397 -4.50 11.21 19.64
C ILE A 397 -3.41 10.41 20.36
N ALA A 398 -3.09 9.20 19.89
CA ALA A 398 -2.02 8.39 20.47
C ALA A 398 -0.65 9.08 20.42
N THR A 399 -0.38 9.95 19.43
CA THR A 399 0.89 10.70 19.38
C THR A 399 1.03 11.71 20.50
N GLN A 400 -0.08 12.13 21.12
CA GLN A 400 -0.14 13.10 22.20
C GLN A 400 -0.40 12.45 23.57
N MET A 401 -0.22 11.14 23.67
CA MET A 401 -0.33 10.37 24.92
C MET A 401 1.05 9.86 25.37
N PRO A 402 1.24 9.59 26.68
CA PRO A 402 2.44 8.96 27.20
C PRO A 402 2.77 7.60 26.56
N ASP A 403 4.06 7.25 26.62
CA ASP A 403 4.55 5.94 26.25
C ASP A 403 3.86 4.84 27.07
N ALA A 404 3.69 3.66 26.46
CA ALA A 404 3.31 2.47 27.20
C ALA A 404 4.54 1.92 27.93
N ILE A 405 4.36 1.45 29.16
CA ILE A 405 5.42 0.89 30.00
C ILE A 405 5.10 -0.57 30.25
N LEU A 406 6.06 -1.44 29.94
CA LEU A 406 5.97 -2.89 30.07
C LEU A 406 6.99 -3.35 31.10
N ASN A 407 6.61 -4.23 32.01
CA ASN A 407 7.56 -4.95 32.85
C ASN A 407 8.08 -6.13 32.06
N SER A 408 9.38 -6.15 31.74
CA SER A 408 10.02 -7.27 31.04
C SER A 408 10.89 -8.03 32.03
N THR A 409 10.69 -9.34 32.08
CA THR A 409 11.50 -10.28 32.86
C THR A 409 12.23 -11.19 31.89
N THR A 410 13.55 -11.26 32.00
CA THR A 410 14.37 -12.26 31.28
C THR A 410 15.01 -13.16 32.32
N ALA A 411 14.83 -14.48 32.17
CA ALA A 411 15.50 -15.46 33.02
C ALA A 411 16.37 -16.35 32.16
N ASP A 412 17.65 -16.47 32.53
CA ASP A 412 18.57 -17.43 31.93
C ASP A 412 18.67 -18.65 32.83
N ILE A 413 18.62 -19.81 32.21
CA ILE A 413 18.61 -21.12 32.84
C ILE A 413 19.81 -21.90 32.33
N GLU A 414 20.63 -22.39 33.24
CA GLU A 414 21.84 -23.15 32.95
C GLU A 414 21.62 -24.64 33.24
N THR A 415 22.05 -25.48 32.30
CA THR A 415 22.17 -26.92 32.50
C THR A 415 23.52 -27.28 33.11
N THR A 416 23.57 -28.33 33.93
CA THR A 416 24.82 -28.88 34.47
C THR A 416 24.79 -30.41 34.41
N LYS A 417 25.81 -30.98 33.75
CA LYS A 417 26.04 -32.42 33.60
C LYS A 417 27.54 -32.67 33.42
N ASP A 418 28.08 -33.70 34.08
CA ASP A 418 29.51 -33.99 34.04
C ASP A 418 30.00 -34.31 32.62
N GLY A 419 31.09 -33.66 32.21
CA GLY A 419 31.70 -33.85 30.89
C GLY A 419 30.96 -33.20 29.72
N ILE A 420 29.86 -32.48 29.95
CA ILE A 420 29.08 -31.76 28.94
C ILE A 420 29.16 -30.26 29.21
N GLU A 421 29.35 -29.46 28.16
CA GLU A 421 29.35 -27.99 28.28
C GLU A 421 27.98 -27.47 28.74
N PRO A 422 27.93 -26.41 29.56
CA PRO A 422 26.67 -25.83 30.02
C PRO A 422 25.87 -25.27 28.85
N HIS A 423 24.58 -25.59 28.82
CA HIS A 423 23.64 -25.01 27.87
C HIS A 423 22.84 -23.91 28.56
N ILE A 424 22.67 -22.77 27.89
CA ILE A 424 21.85 -21.67 28.42
C ILE A 424 20.55 -21.57 27.63
N PHE A 425 19.44 -21.73 28.34
CA PHE A 425 18.10 -21.46 27.86
C PHE A 425 17.61 -20.12 28.40
N ARG A 426 16.77 -19.42 27.63
CA ARG A 426 16.23 -18.12 28.00
C ARG A 426 14.72 -18.11 27.96
N ALA A 427 14.11 -17.76 29.08
CA ALA A 427 12.70 -17.48 29.20
C ALA A 427 12.46 -15.96 29.18
N HIS A 428 11.41 -15.54 28.49
CA HIS A 428 11.01 -14.14 28.39
C HIS A 428 9.57 -13.95 28.86
N GLY A 429 9.41 -13.13 29.89
CA GLY A 429 8.14 -12.66 30.41
C GLY A 429 7.94 -11.18 30.12
N GLN A 430 6.70 -10.79 29.90
CA GLN A 430 6.33 -9.41 29.77
C GLN A 430 4.89 -9.18 30.23
N THR A 431 4.68 -8.17 31.08
CA THR A 431 3.35 -7.73 31.54
C THR A 431 3.15 -6.23 31.34
N MET A 432 1.90 -5.82 31.20
CA MET A 432 1.56 -4.40 31.05
C MET A 432 1.63 -3.67 32.40
N GLN A 433 2.56 -2.72 32.54
CA GLN A 433 2.61 -1.84 33.72
C GLN A 433 1.72 -0.61 33.52
N PHE A 434 1.80 0.01 32.34
CA PHE A 434 0.98 1.16 31.97
C PHE A 434 0.70 1.15 30.47
N ASP A 435 -0.58 1.21 30.12
CA ASP A 435 -1.04 1.09 28.73
C ASP A 435 -0.76 2.34 27.89
N GLY A 436 -0.63 3.53 28.49
CA GLY A 436 -0.27 4.77 27.79
C GLY A 436 -1.09 4.96 26.51
N PHE A 437 -0.42 5.27 25.40
CA PHE A 437 -1.05 5.42 24.08
C PHE A 437 -1.80 4.17 23.56
N LEU A 438 -1.48 2.96 24.05
CA LEU A 438 -2.11 1.71 23.59
C LEU A 438 -3.60 1.64 23.96
N LYS A 439 -4.02 2.42 24.96
CA LYS A 439 -5.44 2.56 25.32
C LYS A 439 -6.29 3.05 24.15
N ILE A 440 -5.77 3.95 23.33
CA ILE A 440 -6.46 4.49 22.14
C ILE A 440 -6.01 3.77 20.86
N TYR A 441 -4.75 3.38 20.76
CA TYR A 441 -4.17 2.75 19.57
C TYR A 441 -3.59 1.36 19.90
N PRO A 442 -4.46 0.35 20.10
CA PRO A 442 -4.02 -0.97 20.54
C PRO A 442 -3.09 -1.61 19.50
N LEU A 443 -2.01 -2.19 20.01
CA LEU A 443 -1.10 -3.07 19.29
C LEU A 443 -1.23 -4.46 19.91
N LYS A 444 -1.07 -5.52 19.12
CA LYS A 444 -1.02 -6.87 19.67
C LYS A 444 0.23 -6.97 20.54
N ILE A 445 0.03 -7.11 21.84
CA ILE A 445 1.07 -7.38 22.82
C ILE A 445 0.65 -8.68 23.49
N GLU A 446 1.47 -9.70 23.32
CA GLU A 446 1.30 -10.97 24.02
C GLU A 446 1.95 -10.79 25.39
N GLU A 447 1.10 -10.84 26.43
CA GLU A 447 1.60 -10.87 27.80
C GLU A 447 1.95 -12.31 28.16
N VAL A 448 3.21 -12.49 28.54
CA VAL A 448 3.73 -13.78 29.00
C VAL A 448 4.09 -13.58 30.46
N ILE A 449 3.34 -14.20 31.35
CA ILE A 449 3.60 -14.12 32.78
C ILE A 449 4.58 -15.24 33.11
N LEU A 450 5.78 -14.87 33.56
CA LEU A 450 6.68 -15.82 34.20
C LEU A 450 6.36 -15.89 35.69
N PRO A 451 6.52 -17.06 36.32
CA PRO A 451 6.45 -17.17 37.76
C PRO A 451 7.54 -16.32 38.44
N GLU A 452 7.44 -16.13 39.76
CA GLU A 452 8.51 -15.46 40.50
C GLU A 452 9.74 -16.39 40.59
N LEU A 453 10.77 -16.06 39.83
CA LEU A 453 12.02 -16.82 39.74
C LEU A 453 13.16 -16.12 40.49
N GLN A 454 14.03 -16.90 41.13
CA GLN A 454 15.22 -16.41 41.82
C GLN A 454 16.51 -17.07 41.32
N LYS A 455 17.63 -16.35 41.37
CA LYS A 455 18.94 -16.90 40.98
C LYS A 455 19.32 -18.07 41.89
N GLY A 456 19.76 -19.17 41.28
CA GLY A 456 20.16 -20.40 41.96
C GLY A 456 19.03 -21.41 42.18
N GLU A 457 17.78 -21.01 41.92
CA GLU A 457 16.60 -21.88 42.05
C GLU A 457 16.68 -23.08 41.09
N LYS A 458 16.31 -24.26 41.59
CA LYS A 458 16.32 -25.52 40.82
C LYS A 458 15.02 -25.71 40.06
N LEU A 459 15.12 -26.26 38.86
CA LEU A 459 13.99 -26.50 37.97
C LEU A 459 13.88 -27.98 37.60
N ASP A 460 12.64 -28.43 37.44
CA ASP A 460 12.31 -29.69 36.81
C ASP A 460 12.06 -29.49 35.32
N LEU A 461 12.68 -30.33 34.51
CA LEU A 461 12.37 -30.42 33.09
C LEU A 461 11.09 -31.22 32.89
N LYS A 462 10.07 -30.61 32.30
CA LYS A 462 8.83 -31.29 31.92
C LYS A 462 8.91 -31.87 30.52
N GLU A 463 9.46 -31.09 29.60
CA GLU A 463 9.50 -31.45 28.19
C GLU A 463 10.61 -30.67 27.48
N VAL A 464 11.30 -31.29 26.53
CA VAL A 464 12.13 -30.59 25.54
C VAL A 464 11.58 -30.91 24.16
N LYS A 465 11.37 -29.87 23.36
CA LYS A 465 10.91 -30.02 21.98
C LYS A 465 11.92 -29.39 21.00
N PRO A 466 12.44 -30.17 20.04
CA PRO A 466 13.07 -29.62 18.87
C PRO A 466 11.98 -29.17 17.88
N PHE A 467 12.13 -27.96 17.34
CA PHE A 467 11.26 -27.43 16.30
C PHE A 467 12.05 -27.27 15.01
N GLN A 468 11.64 -28.01 13.99
CA GLN A 468 12.17 -27.89 12.65
C GLN A 468 11.61 -26.65 11.97
N HIS A 469 12.48 -25.88 11.34
CA HIS A 469 12.14 -24.72 10.55
C HIS A 469 12.87 -24.75 9.22
N PHE A 470 12.36 -23.94 8.29
CA PHE A 470 13.02 -23.68 7.02
C PHE A 470 13.12 -22.17 6.82
N THR A 471 14.22 -21.72 6.23
CA THR A 471 14.33 -20.33 5.81
C THR A 471 13.25 -20.04 4.76
N GLU A 472 12.68 -18.84 4.81
CA GLU A 472 11.65 -18.41 3.86
C GLU A 472 12.23 -17.37 2.90
N PRO A 473 11.81 -17.37 1.62
CA PRO A 473 12.22 -16.33 0.68
C PRO A 473 11.68 -14.96 1.13
N PRO A 474 12.29 -13.85 0.67
CA PRO A 474 11.75 -12.53 0.94
C PRO A 474 10.30 -12.43 0.46
N PRO A 475 9.37 -11.89 1.26
CA PRO A 475 7.95 -11.90 0.93
C PRO A 475 7.68 -11.04 -0.32
N ARG A 476 6.74 -11.49 -1.16
CA ARG A 476 6.21 -10.66 -2.25
C ARG A 476 5.69 -9.32 -1.73
N PHE A 477 5.82 -8.27 -2.56
CA PHE A 477 5.34 -6.95 -2.22
C PHE A 477 3.81 -6.93 -2.10
N THR A 478 3.32 -6.29 -1.05
CA THR A 478 1.95 -5.78 -0.91
C THR A 478 1.93 -4.32 -1.36
N GLU A 479 0.74 -3.69 -1.48
CA GLU A 479 0.67 -2.23 -1.67
C GLU A 479 1.40 -1.48 -0.56
N ALA A 480 1.24 -1.91 0.70
CA ALA A 480 1.94 -1.27 1.83
C ALA A 480 3.46 -1.36 1.70
N SER A 481 4.00 -2.55 1.46
CA SER A 481 5.46 -2.71 1.38
C SER A 481 6.04 -2.09 0.11
N LEU A 482 5.26 -2.00 -0.98
CA LEU A 482 5.70 -1.31 -2.19
C LEU A 482 5.70 0.22 -2.01
N VAL A 483 4.69 0.79 -1.36
CA VAL A 483 4.70 2.21 -0.98
C VAL A 483 5.89 2.51 -0.06
N LYS A 484 6.14 1.67 0.95
CA LYS A 484 7.28 1.79 1.86
C LYS A 484 8.63 1.80 1.13
N ILE A 485 8.82 0.90 0.15
CA ILE A 485 10.10 0.81 -0.55
C ILE A 485 10.29 1.96 -1.55
N LEU A 486 9.21 2.40 -2.21
CA LEU A 486 9.23 3.58 -3.08
C LEU A 486 9.60 4.84 -2.30
N GLU A 487 8.96 5.07 -1.14
CA GLU A 487 9.32 6.17 -0.22
C GLU A 487 10.78 6.06 0.24
N LYS A 488 11.23 4.87 0.66
CA LYS A 488 12.62 4.65 1.10
C LYS A 488 13.64 5.03 0.03
N PHE A 489 13.34 4.77 -1.24
CA PHE A 489 14.21 5.11 -2.36
C PHE A 489 14.00 6.52 -2.91
N GLY A 490 13.12 7.33 -2.31
CA GLY A 490 12.82 8.67 -2.83
C GLY A 490 12.05 8.66 -4.16
N ILE A 491 11.45 7.52 -4.51
CA ILE A 491 10.71 7.32 -5.75
C ILE A 491 9.21 7.55 -5.51
N GLY A 492 8.64 8.43 -6.32
CA GLY A 492 7.25 8.86 -6.14
C GLY A 492 7.11 9.87 -5.00
N ARG A 493 5.91 10.42 -4.88
CA ARG A 493 5.52 11.47 -3.94
C ARG A 493 4.10 11.17 -3.43
N PRO A 494 3.63 11.84 -2.37
CA PRO A 494 2.25 11.72 -1.88
C PRO A 494 1.17 11.61 -2.97
N SER A 495 1.29 12.43 -4.01
CA SER A 495 0.35 12.45 -5.14
C SER A 495 0.47 11.27 -6.11
N THR A 496 1.56 10.49 -6.08
CA THR A 496 1.84 9.47 -7.12
C THR A 496 1.83 8.02 -6.63
N TYR A 497 1.95 7.74 -5.33
CA TYR A 497 1.93 6.36 -4.82
C TYR A 497 0.72 5.54 -5.28
N ALA A 498 -0.50 6.03 -5.05
CA ALA A 498 -1.73 5.34 -5.44
C ALA A 498 -1.92 5.23 -6.98
N PRO A 499 -1.65 6.29 -7.77
CA PRO A 499 -1.61 6.20 -9.23
C PRO A 499 -0.61 5.16 -9.76
N ILE A 500 0.59 5.06 -9.20
CA ILE A 500 1.60 4.06 -9.61
C ILE A 500 1.02 2.65 -9.43
N MET A 501 0.51 2.34 -8.23
CA MET A 501 -0.10 1.03 -7.94
C MET A 501 -1.20 0.68 -8.93
N SER A 502 -2.07 1.66 -9.24
CA SER A 502 -3.20 1.46 -10.14
C SER A 502 -2.72 1.22 -11.58
N THR A 503 -1.76 2.02 -12.04
CA THR A 503 -1.27 1.98 -13.43
C THR A 503 -0.61 0.65 -13.75
N ILE A 504 0.29 0.14 -12.91
CA ILE A 504 0.99 -1.13 -13.17
C ILE A 504 0.02 -2.33 -13.21
N GLN A 505 -1.10 -2.26 -12.49
CA GLN A 505 -2.17 -3.27 -12.54
C GLN A 505 -3.07 -3.09 -13.76
N ASP A 506 -3.52 -1.86 -14.06
CA ASP A 506 -4.41 -1.55 -15.18
C ASP A 506 -3.76 -1.86 -16.54
N ARG A 507 -2.44 -1.70 -16.62
CA ARG A 507 -1.61 -2.09 -17.78
C ARG A 507 -1.32 -3.58 -17.86
N GLY A 508 -1.69 -4.35 -16.84
CA GLY A 508 -1.53 -5.79 -16.81
C GLY A 508 -0.09 -6.26 -16.60
N TYR A 509 0.82 -5.39 -16.14
CA TYR A 509 2.19 -5.80 -15.82
C TYR A 509 2.26 -6.68 -14.60
N VAL A 510 1.42 -6.39 -13.62
CA VAL A 510 1.35 -7.13 -12.36
C VAL A 510 -0.10 -7.47 -12.02
N ILE A 511 -0.28 -8.57 -11.31
CA ILE A 511 -1.55 -9.00 -10.75
C ILE A 511 -1.43 -9.13 -9.24
N LYS A 512 -2.56 -9.16 -8.55
CA LYS A 512 -2.61 -9.53 -7.13
C LYS A 512 -3.04 -10.97 -6.97
N ASN A 513 -2.29 -11.71 -6.17
CA ASN A 513 -2.67 -13.06 -5.78
C ASN A 513 -3.77 -13.06 -4.70
N GLN A 514 -4.12 -14.24 -4.22
CA GLN A 514 -5.20 -14.41 -3.24
C GLN A 514 -4.94 -13.68 -1.92
N GLU A 515 -3.66 -13.55 -1.55
CA GLU A 515 -3.20 -12.81 -0.36
C GLU A 515 -3.05 -11.30 -0.60
N LYS A 516 -3.47 -10.80 -1.77
CA LYS A 516 -3.31 -9.40 -2.20
C LYS A 516 -1.85 -8.95 -2.32
N ARG A 517 -0.93 -9.89 -2.58
CA ARG A 517 0.48 -9.59 -2.92
C ARG A 517 0.64 -9.49 -4.43
N PHE A 518 1.56 -8.64 -4.87
CA PHE A 518 1.87 -8.44 -6.28
C PHE A 518 2.70 -9.60 -6.83
N GLU A 519 2.31 -10.05 -8.01
CA GLU A 519 3.04 -11.01 -8.84
C GLU A 519 3.23 -10.41 -10.23
N PRO A 520 4.44 -10.50 -10.81
CA PRO A 520 4.65 -10.10 -12.19
C PRO A 520 3.95 -11.06 -13.14
N THR A 521 3.38 -10.50 -14.20
CA THR A 521 2.89 -11.29 -15.33
C THR A 521 4.01 -11.56 -16.32
N ASP A 522 3.81 -12.48 -17.27
CA ASP A 522 4.76 -12.70 -18.36
C ASP A 522 5.09 -11.41 -19.13
N ILE A 523 4.08 -10.57 -19.39
CA ILE A 523 4.30 -9.29 -20.07
C ILE A 523 5.07 -8.31 -19.17
N GLY A 524 4.88 -8.38 -17.86
CA GLY A 524 5.67 -7.63 -16.88
C GLY A 524 7.15 -8.01 -16.92
N TYR A 525 7.48 -9.31 -17.01
CA TYR A 525 8.84 -9.78 -17.20
C TYR A 525 9.46 -9.29 -18.51
N VAL A 526 8.78 -9.53 -19.64
CA VAL A 526 9.31 -9.17 -20.97
C VAL A 526 9.53 -7.66 -21.09
N VAL A 527 8.60 -6.84 -20.59
CA VAL A 527 8.78 -5.37 -20.60
C VAL A 527 9.89 -4.95 -19.65
N ASN A 528 9.97 -5.53 -18.45
CA ASN A 528 11.06 -5.23 -17.53
C ASN A 528 12.41 -5.53 -18.17
N ASP A 529 12.59 -6.71 -18.74
CA ASP A 529 13.87 -7.17 -19.28
C ASP A 529 14.30 -6.32 -20.48
N MET A 530 13.36 -6.02 -21.37
CA MET A 530 13.59 -5.08 -22.48
C MET A 530 14.08 -3.71 -21.99
N LEU A 531 13.49 -3.18 -20.91
CA LEU A 531 13.88 -1.88 -20.39
C LEU A 531 15.19 -1.92 -19.61
N VAL A 532 15.45 -2.98 -18.84
CA VAL A 532 16.72 -3.16 -18.12
C VAL A 532 17.89 -3.31 -19.08
N GLU A 533 17.70 -4.04 -20.18
CA GLU A 533 18.74 -4.28 -21.18
C GLU A 533 19.03 -3.03 -22.03
N HIS A 534 17.99 -2.37 -22.55
CA HIS A 534 18.16 -1.32 -23.58
C HIS A 534 17.99 0.11 -23.05
N PHE A 535 17.37 0.29 -21.88
CA PHE A 535 17.11 1.59 -21.27
C PHE A 535 17.45 1.61 -19.76
N PRO A 536 18.65 1.16 -19.35
CA PRO A 536 19.00 0.95 -17.94
C PRO A 536 18.85 2.23 -17.10
N VAL A 537 19.14 3.41 -17.66
CA VAL A 537 18.97 4.71 -16.99
C VAL A 537 17.51 4.99 -16.63
N ILE A 538 16.56 4.65 -17.51
CA ILE A 538 15.12 4.89 -17.30
C ILE A 538 14.57 4.02 -16.17
N VAL A 539 15.14 2.83 -15.99
CA VAL A 539 14.76 1.89 -14.93
C VAL A 539 15.78 1.84 -13.80
N ASP A 540 16.64 2.85 -13.68
CA ASP A 540 17.53 2.99 -12.55
C ASP A 540 16.85 3.71 -11.38
N VAL A 541 17.02 3.14 -10.18
CA VAL A 541 16.39 3.62 -8.94
C VAL A 541 16.98 4.98 -8.55
N GLN A 542 18.30 5.13 -8.64
CA GLN A 542 18.98 6.37 -8.24
C GLN A 542 18.68 7.51 -9.21
N PHE A 543 18.68 7.23 -10.51
CA PHE A 543 18.30 8.18 -11.55
C PHE A 543 16.87 8.68 -11.34
N THR A 544 15.93 7.75 -11.10
CA THR A 544 14.52 8.12 -10.86
C THR A 544 14.37 8.98 -9.60
N ALA A 545 15.11 8.66 -8.53
CA ALA A 545 15.11 9.43 -7.29
C ALA A 545 15.70 10.84 -7.49
N LYS A 546 16.86 10.95 -8.18
CA LYS A 546 17.48 12.22 -8.56
C LYS A 546 16.50 13.11 -9.32
N MET A 547 15.83 12.57 -10.34
CA MET A 547 14.84 13.36 -11.09
C MET A 547 13.68 13.86 -10.22
N GLU A 548 13.22 13.09 -9.24
CA GLU A 548 12.18 13.58 -8.33
C GLU A 548 12.73 14.66 -7.38
N GLU A 549 13.97 14.56 -6.92
CA GLU A 549 14.66 15.60 -6.15
C GLU A 549 14.82 16.89 -6.95
N GLU A 550 15.23 16.80 -8.23
CA GLU A 550 15.36 17.97 -9.11
C GLU A 550 14.02 18.67 -9.38
N LEU A 551 12.92 17.91 -9.44
CA LEU A 551 11.56 18.49 -9.51
C LEU A 551 11.19 19.23 -8.23
N ASP A 552 11.65 18.77 -7.07
CA ASP A 552 11.45 19.48 -5.80
C ASP A 552 12.39 20.71 -5.70
N GLU A 553 13.62 20.63 -6.24
CA GLU A 553 14.51 21.79 -6.37
C GLU A 553 13.94 22.88 -7.30
N ILE A 554 13.23 22.50 -8.37
CA ILE A 554 12.47 23.43 -9.21
C ILE A 554 11.34 24.07 -8.41
N ALA A 555 10.60 23.28 -7.61
CA ALA A 555 9.53 23.79 -6.75
C ALA A 555 10.04 24.80 -5.71
N ASP A 556 11.25 24.59 -5.18
CA ASP A 556 11.93 25.51 -4.26
C ASP A 556 12.55 26.74 -4.98
N GLY A 557 12.64 26.71 -6.32
CA GLY A 557 13.31 27.74 -7.12
C GLY A 557 14.84 27.67 -7.08
N LYS A 558 15.41 26.51 -6.73
CA LYS A 558 16.85 26.23 -6.75
C LYS A 558 17.37 25.85 -8.15
N LYS A 559 16.48 25.33 -9.01
CA LYS A 559 16.79 24.97 -10.41
C LYS A 559 15.73 25.50 -11.37
N GLU A 560 16.17 25.81 -12.59
CA GLU A 560 15.27 26.04 -13.71
C GLU A 560 14.84 24.72 -14.35
N TRP A 561 13.60 24.65 -14.81
CA TRP A 561 13.05 23.38 -15.27
C TRP A 561 13.51 22.94 -16.66
N ARG A 562 13.68 23.88 -17.60
CA ARG A 562 14.09 23.60 -18.99
C ARG A 562 15.44 22.88 -19.05
N PRO A 563 16.50 23.35 -18.36
CA PRO A 563 17.78 22.64 -18.30
C PRO A 563 17.66 21.21 -17.77
N VAL A 564 16.88 20.99 -16.70
CA VAL A 564 16.66 19.65 -16.12
C VAL A 564 15.99 18.70 -17.13
N ILE A 565 14.99 19.17 -17.87
CA ILE A 565 14.34 18.38 -18.92
C ILE A 565 15.31 18.09 -20.07
N LYS A 566 16.12 19.08 -20.47
CA LYS A 566 17.11 18.94 -21.54
C LYS A 566 18.19 17.92 -21.22
N GLU A 567 18.81 18.02 -20.03
CA GLU A 567 19.84 17.10 -19.54
C GLU A 567 19.37 15.64 -19.58
N PHE A 568 18.10 15.41 -19.28
CA PHE A 568 17.49 14.08 -19.41
C PHE A 568 17.18 13.69 -20.85
N TYR A 569 16.53 14.58 -21.60
CA TYR A 569 15.88 14.23 -22.86
C TYR A 569 16.87 13.92 -23.97
N GLU A 570 17.96 14.68 -24.11
CA GLU A 570 18.90 14.52 -25.21
C GLU A 570 19.57 13.13 -25.22
N PRO A 571 20.15 12.63 -24.11
CA PRO A 571 20.68 11.27 -24.06
C PRO A 571 19.59 10.20 -24.27
N PHE A 572 18.40 10.42 -23.72
CA PHE A 572 17.28 9.50 -23.86
C PHE A 572 16.82 9.36 -25.32
N ALA A 573 16.64 10.49 -26.02
CA ALA A 573 16.19 10.52 -27.41
C ALA A 573 17.22 9.86 -28.33
N LYS A 574 18.52 10.12 -28.10
CA LYS A 574 19.61 9.47 -28.83
C LYS A 574 19.57 7.95 -28.66
N ASN A 575 19.58 7.46 -27.42
CA ASN A 575 19.52 6.01 -27.16
C ASN A 575 18.23 5.39 -27.72
N LEU A 576 17.09 6.06 -27.61
CA LEU A 576 15.83 5.57 -28.18
C LEU A 576 15.92 5.40 -29.70
N SER A 577 16.54 6.34 -30.42
CA SER A 577 16.72 6.25 -31.87
C SER A 577 17.61 5.05 -32.23
N GLU A 578 18.76 4.91 -31.57
CA GLU A 578 19.70 3.80 -31.77
C GLU A 578 19.00 2.44 -31.53
N LYS A 579 18.32 2.29 -30.38
CA LYS A 579 17.63 1.03 -30.03
C LYS A 579 16.42 0.75 -30.91
N MET A 580 15.77 1.77 -31.46
CA MET A 580 14.67 1.59 -32.42
C MET A 580 15.13 0.84 -33.68
N GLU A 581 16.40 0.96 -34.05
CA GLU A 581 17.01 0.27 -35.19
C GLU A 581 17.63 -1.07 -34.77
N GLU A 582 18.47 -1.07 -33.73
CA GLU A 582 19.25 -2.25 -33.30
C GLU A 582 18.41 -3.40 -32.73
N VAL A 583 17.40 -3.09 -31.92
CA VAL A 583 16.68 -4.11 -31.15
C VAL A 583 15.76 -4.89 -32.09
N ILE A 584 16.00 -6.16 -32.29
CA ILE A 584 15.05 -7.01 -33.03
C ILE A 584 13.85 -7.32 -32.13
N LYS A 585 12.66 -7.51 -32.71
CA LYS A 585 11.45 -7.80 -31.96
C LYS A 585 11.66 -9.05 -31.07
N GLN A 586 11.71 -8.87 -29.75
CA GLN A 586 12.10 -9.90 -28.77
C GLN A 586 10.95 -10.82 -28.33
N VAL A 587 9.83 -10.88 -29.05
CA VAL A 587 8.84 -11.93 -28.79
C VAL A 587 9.14 -13.07 -29.76
N PRO A 588 9.69 -14.21 -29.30
CA PRO A 588 9.64 -15.42 -30.09
C PRO A 588 8.17 -15.68 -30.36
N GLU A 589 7.80 -15.76 -31.64
CA GLU A 589 6.60 -16.50 -32.00
C GLU A 589 6.92 -17.94 -31.62
N GLU A 590 6.68 -18.33 -30.36
CA GLU A 590 6.71 -19.72 -29.94
C GLU A 590 5.68 -20.44 -30.81
N THR A 591 6.16 -21.02 -31.91
CA THR A 591 5.38 -21.90 -32.77
C THR A 591 5.08 -23.13 -31.95
N THR A 592 3.80 -23.33 -31.68
CA THR A 592 3.34 -24.56 -31.06
C THR A 592 3.17 -25.63 -32.13
N SER A 593 3.15 -26.89 -31.72
CA SER A 593 2.77 -28.00 -32.60
C SER A 593 1.28 -27.98 -32.98
N GLU A 594 0.47 -27.07 -32.42
CA GLU A 594 -0.94 -26.94 -32.78
C GLU A 594 -1.12 -26.28 -34.14
N ILE A 595 -1.93 -26.91 -34.99
CA ILE A 595 -2.33 -26.38 -36.28
C ILE A 595 -3.71 -25.72 -36.12
N CYS A 596 -3.90 -24.57 -36.76
CA CYS A 596 -5.18 -23.89 -36.74
C CYS A 596 -6.21 -24.67 -37.57
N GLU A 597 -7.30 -25.07 -36.90
CA GLU A 597 -8.43 -25.81 -37.46
C GLU A 597 -9.13 -25.11 -38.64
N LYS A 598 -8.95 -23.80 -38.78
CA LYS A 598 -9.59 -23.01 -39.85
C LYS A 598 -8.70 -22.78 -41.07
N CYS A 599 -7.39 -22.59 -40.85
CA CYS A 599 -6.45 -22.09 -41.88
C CYS A 599 -5.37 -23.12 -42.24
N GLY A 600 -5.22 -24.21 -41.48
CA GLY A 600 -4.13 -25.19 -41.65
C GLY A 600 -2.72 -24.65 -41.32
N LYS A 601 -2.57 -23.35 -41.03
CA LYS A 601 -1.31 -22.73 -40.64
C LYS A 601 -1.01 -22.99 -39.14
N PRO A 602 0.27 -23.00 -38.71
CA PRO A 602 0.64 -23.19 -37.31
C PRO A 602 0.00 -22.15 -36.37
N MET A 603 -0.27 -22.56 -35.13
CA MET A 603 -0.66 -21.65 -34.06
C MET A 603 0.56 -21.17 -33.29
N ILE A 604 0.64 -19.86 -33.09
CA ILE A 604 1.73 -19.19 -32.36
C ILE A 604 1.22 -18.62 -31.05
N VAL A 605 2.07 -18.63 -30.03
CA VAL A 605 1.77 -17.96 -28.75
C VAL A 605 1.80 -16.45 -28.93
N ARG A 606 0.73 -15.78 -28.53
CA ARG A 606 0.61 -14.32 -28.49
C ARG A 606 0.16 -13.85 -27.12
N PHE A 607 0.49 -12.61 -26.79
CA PHE A 607 0.10 -11.97 -25.55
C PHE A 607 -1.17 -11.15 -25.74
N GLY A 608 -2.15 -11.38 -24.87
CA GLY A 608 -3.39 -10.61 -24.81
C GLY A 608 -3.68 -10.15 -23.40
N ARG A 609 -4.79 -9.42 -23.22
CA ARG A 609 -5.23 -8.89 -21.93
C ARG A 609 -5.37 -9.94 -20.82
N PHE A 610 -5.55 -11.21 -21.18
CA PHE A 610 -5.76 -12.33 -20.24
C PHE A 610 -4.55 -13.26 -20.06
N GLY A 611 -3.38 -12.84 -20.56
CA GLY A 611 -2.15 -13.62 -20.60
C GLY A 611 -1.87 -14.17 -22.00
N LYS A 612 -0.99 -15.18 -22.07
CA LYS A 612 -0.67 -15.89 -23.31
C LYS A 612 -1.91 -16.60 -23.89
N PHE A 613 -2.07 -16.59 -25.21
CA PHE A 613 -3.06 -17.34 -25.96
C PHE A 613 -2.49 -17.80 -27.30
N LEU A 614 -3.05 -18.82 -27.93
CA LEU A 614 -2.67 -19.27 -29.27
C LEU A 614 -3.43 -18.46 -30.33
N ALA A 615 -2.75 -18.02 -31.37
CA ALA A 615 -3.34 -17.37 -32.55
C ALA A 615 -2.86 -18.05 -33.84
N CYS A 616 -3.71 -18.17 -34.89
CA CYS A 616 -3.24 -18.64 -36.21
C CYS A 616 -2.13 -17.67 -36.68
N SER A 617 -1.00 -18.22 -37.15
CA SER A 617 0.10 -17.45 -37.72
C SER A 617 -0.33 -16.63 -38.94
N GLY A 618 -1.40 -17.04 -39.64
CA GLY A 618 -2.02 -16.32 -40.75
C GLY A 618 -2.86 -15.10 -40.37
N PHE A 619 -2.73 -14.51 -39.17
CA PHE A 619 -3.38 -13.25 -38.85
C PHE A 619 -2.78 -12.09 -39.68
N PRO A 620 -3.57 -11.19 -40.29
CA PRO A 620 -4.98 -10.88 -40.01
C PRO A 620 -6.02 -11.67 -40.83
N GLU A 621 -5.60 -12.44 -41.83
CA GLU A 621 -6.48 -13.19 -42.74
C GLU A 621 -7.26 -14.29 -42.00
N CYS A 622 -6.61 -14.94 -41.03
CA CYS A 622 -7.23 -15.88 -40.11
C CYS A 622 -7.15 -15.37 -38.67
N LYS A 623 -8.32 -15.05 -38.10
CA LYS A 623 -8.47 -14.53 -36.73
C LYS A 623 -8.72 -15.61 -35.67
N THR A 624 -8.50 -16.88 -35.99
CA THR A 624 -8.69 -17.99 -35.04
C THR A 624 -7.74 -17.83 -33.88
N THR A 625 -8.29 -17.90 -32.66
CA THR A 625 -7.54 -17.87 -31.42
C THR A 625 -8.00 -19.01 -30.52
N LYS A 626 -7.09 -19.59 -29.75
CA LYS A 626 -7.37 -20.58 -28.71
C LYS A 626 -6.74 -20.12 -27.41
N SER A 627 -7.38 -20.45 -26.30
CA SER A 627 -6.80 -20.18 -24.98
C SER A 627 -5.72 -21.21 -24.69
N LEU A 628 -4.50 -20.78 -24.34
CA LEU A 628 -3.46 -21.67 -23.78
C LEU A 628 -3.95 -22.39 -22.50
N LYS A 629 -4.90 -21.78 -21.79
CA LYS A 629 -5.49 -22.33 -20.56
C LYS A 629 -6.37 -23.56 -20.77
N ALA A 630 -6.55 -24.06 -22.00
CA ALA A 630 -7.18 -25.37 -22.20
C ALA A 630 -6.30 -26.52 -21.68
N ARG A 631 -4.98 -26.31 -21.52
CA ARG A 631 -4.07 -27.30 -20.92
C ARG A 631 -3.41 -26.87 -19.60
N GLU A 632 -3.19 -25.57 -19.33
CA GLU A 632 -2.36 -25.16 -18.17
C GLU A 632 -3.02 -24.35 -17.05
N ALA A 633 -4.35 -24.14 -17.00
CA ALA A 633 -4.91 -23.39 -15.86
C ALA A 633 -6.34 -23.77 -15.45
N ALA A 634 -6.61 -25.07 -15.42
CA ALA A 634 -7.44 -25.61 -14.38
C ALA A 634 -6.48 -26.24 -13.37
N GLN A 635 -6.23 -25.60 -12.22
CA GLN A 635 -5.65 -26.33 -11.10
C GLN A 635 -6.63 -27.47 -10.81
N THR A 636 -6.23 -28.69 -11.15
CA THR A 636 -6.97 -29.90 -10.85
C THR A 636 -6.82 -30.16 -9.36
N LEU A 637 -7.91 -30.56 -8.72
CA LEU A 637 -7.87 -30.97 -7.31
C LEU A 637 -7.41 -32.44 -7.15
N ASP A 638 -6.89 -33.06 -8.21
CA ASP A 638 -6.64 -34.50 -8.34
C ASP A 638 -7.76 -35.36 -7.76
N MET A 639 -9.00 -34.92 -8.00
CA MET A 639 -10.21 -35.61 -7.58
C MET A 639 -11.19 -35.77 -8.74
N ALA A 640 -11.84 -36.93 -8.78
CA ALA A 640 -12.93 -37.17 -9.72
C ALA A 640 -14.12 -36.25 -9.43
N CYS A 641 -14.82 -35.83 -10.47
CA CYS A 641 -16.02 -35.02 -10.38
C CYS A 641 -17.09 -35.82 -9.64
N PRO A 642 -17.58 -35.35 -8.48
CA PRO A 642 -18.49 -36.13 -7.64
C PRO A 642 -19.89 -36.28 -8.27
N LYS A 643 -20.17 -35.55 -9.36
CA LYS A 643 -21.41 -35.69 -10.13
C LYS A 643 -21.31 -36.75 -11.24
N CYS A 644 -20.26 -36.71 -12.07
CA CYS A 644 -20.19 -37.54 -13.27
C CYS A 644 -19.13 -38.63 -13.24
N VAL A 645 -18.25 -38.67 -12.22
CA VAL A 645 -17.11 -39.58 -12.00
C VAL A 645 -16.04 -39.65 -13.10
N GLU A 646 -16.39 -39.33 -14.34
CA GLU A 646 -15.53 -39.36 -15.53
C GLU A 646 -14.71 -38.07 -15.75
N GLY A 647 -15.14 -36.94 -15.19
CA GLY A 647 -14.42 -35.67 -15.28
C GLY A 647 -13.60 -35.42 -14.01
N GLN A 648 -12.70 -34.45 -14.03
CA GLN A 648 -11.98 -33.99 -12.83
C GLN A 648 -12.57 -32.69 -12.30
N VAL A 649 -12.44 -32.44 -11.00
CA VAL A 649 -12.78 -31.15 -10.41
C VAL A 649 -11.66 -30.15 -10.68
N ILE A 650 -12.04 -29.01 -11.25
CA ILE A 650 -11.13 -27.94 -11.64
C ILE A 650 -11.52 -26.61 -10.98
N ILE A 651 -10.51 -25.83 -10.63
CA ILE A 651 -10.69 -24.50 -10.05
C ILE A 651 -10.95 -23.49 -11.18
N LYS A 652 -12.09 -22.80 -11.13
CA LYS A 652 -12.50 -21.74 -12.07
C LYS A 652 -12.70 -20.40 -11.36
N LYS A 653 -12.60 -19.30 -12.10
CA LYS A 653 -12.84 -17.93 -11.59
C LYS A 653 -13.97 -17.27 -12.38
N THR A 654 -14.88 -16.60 -11.68
CA THR A 654 -15.91 -15.75 -12.29
C THR A 654 -15.30 -14.49 -12.90
N ARG A 655 -16.06 -13.75 -13.72
CA ARG A 655 -15.66 -12.44 -14.27
C ARG A 655 -15.30 -11.40 -13.19
N ARG A 656 -15.83 -11.56 -11.97
CA ARG A 656 -15.52 -10.71 -10.79
C ARG A 656 -14.40 -11.29 -9.90
N GLY A 657 -13.74 -12.36 -10.34
CA GLY A 657 -12.60 -12.98 -9.64
C GLY A 657 -12.96 -13.98 -8.54
N LYS A 658 -14.25 -14.18 -8.22
CA LYS A 658 -14.69 -15.18 -7.22
C LYS A 658 -14.40 -16.60 -7.74
N ILE A 659 -13.74 -17.42 -6.91
CA ILE A 659 -13.40 -18.82 -7.23
C ILE A 659 -14.65 -19.69 -7.09
N PHE A 660 -14.78 -20.67 -7.98
CA PHE A 660 -15.72 -21.79 -7.89
C PHE A 660 -15.06 -23.05 -8.44
N PHE A 661 -15.53 -24.21 -8.00
CA PHE A 661 -15.07 -25.52 -8.46
C PHE A 661 -16.05 -26.04 -9.48
N GLY A 662 -15.58 -26.59 -10.60
CA GLY A 662 -16.46 -27.15 -11.63
C GLY A 662 -15.87 -28.37 -12.31
N CYS A 663 -16.65 -29.04 -13.16
CA CYS A 663 -16.16 -30.20 -13.92
C CYS A 663 -15.28 -29.78 -15.12
N SER A 664 -14.22 -30.55 -15.38
CA SER A 664 -13.37 -30.42 -16.57
C SER A 664 -14.12 -30.70 -17.87
N ARG A 665 -15.19 -31.52 -17.82
CA ARG A 665 -16.01 -31.91 -18.98
C ARG A 665 -17.19 -30.98 -19.27
N TYR A 666 -17.19 -29.74 -18.76
CA TYR A 666 -18.22 -28.76 -19.14
C TYR A 666 -18.14 -28.47 -20.66
N PRO A 667 -19.26 -28.45 -21.42
CA PRO A 667 -20.66 -28.39 -20.98
C PRO A 667 -21.33 -29.75 -20.67
N ASN A 668 -20.70 -30.87 -21.03
CA ASN A 668 -21.27 -32.22 -20.84
C ASN A 668 -21.54 -32.57 -19.36
N CYS A 669 -20.83 -31.94 -18.43
CA CYS A 669 -21.14 -31.98 -17.00
C CYS A 669 -21.19 -30.57 -16.41
N ASN A 670 -22.32 -30.20 -15.81
CA ASN A 670 -22.59 -28.89 -15.24
C ASN A 670 -22.34 -28.80 -13.72
N PHE A 671 -21.54 -29.72 -13.15
CA PHE A 671 -21.17 -29.63 -11.75
C PHE A 671 -20.47 -28.30 -11.45
N ALA A 672 -20.96 -27.60 -10.43
CA ALA A 672 -20.39 -26.37 -9.91
C ALA A 672 -20.59 -26.29 -8.39
N SER A 673 -19.60 -25.76 -7.68
CA SER A 673 -19.63 -25.54 -6.23
C SER A 673 -18.86 -24.28 -5.84
N TRP A 674 -19.33 -23.58 -4.81
CA TRP A 674 -18.61 -22.46 -4.19
C TRP A 674 -17.60 -22.89 -3.12
N GLY A 675 -17.81 -24.04 -2.48
CA GLY A 675 -16.87 -24.64 -1.52
C GLY A 675 -16.07 -25.77 -2.16
N LYS A 676 -14.87 -26.02 -1.64
CA LYS A 676 -13.98 -27.07 -2.14
C LYS A 676 -14.63 -28.44 -1.90
N PRO A 677 -14.89 -29.26 -2.94
CA PRO A 677 -15.41 -30.61 -2.75
C PRO A 677 -14.39 -31.48 -2.02
N ILE A 678 -14.87 -32.39 -1.16
CA ILE A 678 -14.00 -33.30 -0.39
C ILE A 678 -13.97 -34.74 -0.93
N GLY A 679 -14.76 -35.04 -1.97
CA GLY A 679 -14.77 -36.35 -2.64
C GLY A 679 -15.89 -37.28 -2.18
N GLU A 680 -16.50 -37.00 -1.03
CA GLU A 680 -17.59 -37.79 -0.45
C GLU A 680 -18.99 -37.30 -0.87
N LYS A 681 -19.97 -38.21 -0.82
CA LYS A 681 -21.39 -37.91 -1.05
C LYS A 681 -22.12 -37.78 0.29
N CYS A 682 -23.06 -36.85 0.34
CA CYS A 682 -23.90 -36.63 1.51
C CYS A 682 -24.75 -37.87 1.80
N PRO A 683 -24.75 -38.40 3.04
CA PRO A 683 -25.53 -39.59 3.38
C PRO A 683 -27.05 -39.35 3.33
N LYS A 684 -27.52 -38.09 3.40
CA LYS A 684 -28.95 -37.75 3.34
C LYS A 684 -29.53 -37.66 1.93
N CYS A 685 -28.74 -37.20 0.96
CA CYS A 685 -29.28 -36.81 -0.37
C CYS A 685 -28.32 -37.09 -1.54
N SER A 686 -27.22 -37.79 -1.28
CA SER A 686 -26.19 -38.21 -2.23
C SER A 686 -25.52 -37.09 -3.03
N HIS A 687 -25.80 -35.82 -2.72
CA HIS A 687 -25.11 -34.67 -3.30
C HIS A 687 -23.68 -34.55 -2.77
N PRO A 688 -22.75 -33.95 -3.53
CA PRO A 688 -21.36 -33.81 -3.11
C PRO A 688 -21.21 -33.02 -1.79
N LEU A 689 -20.29 -33.46 -0.92
CA LEU A 689 -19.87 -32.72 0.27
C LEU A 689 -18.77 -31.71 -0.06
N ILE A 690 -18.82 -30.55 0.59
CA ILE A 690 -17.93 -29.40 0.36
C ILE A 690 -17.46 -28.78 1.68
N GLU A 691 -16.27 -28.18 1.68
CA GLU A 691 -15.78 -27.36 2.79
C GLU A 691 -16.68 -26.13 3.01
N ASP A 692 -16.98 -25.82 4.27
CA ASP A 692 -17.68 -24.62 4.70
C ASP A 692 -16.70 -23.47 4.98
N THR A 693 -17.24 -22.26 5.19
CA THR A 693 -16.44 -21.04 5.42
C THR A 693 -15.71 -20.98 6.76
N LYS A 694 -15.96 -21.93 7.67
CA LYS A 694 -15.37 -22.03 9.02
C LYS A 694 -14.50 -23.30 9.17
N GLY A 695 -14.23 -24.03 8.09
CA GLY A 695 -13.40 -25.24 8.09
C GLY A 695 -14.13 -26.56 8.39
N GLY A 696 -15.47 -26.56 8.49
CA GLY A 696 -16.31 -27.76 8.58
C GLY A 696 -16.72 -28.30 7.21
N VAL A 697 -17.49 -29.40 7.16
CA VAL A 697 -18.00 -30.00 5.91
C VAL A 697 -19.52 -29.87 5.84
N LYS A 698 -20.08 -29.55 4.67
CA LYS A 698 -21.52 -29.46 4.46
C LYS A 698 -21.96 -30.01 3.10
N CYS A 699 -23.26 -30.28 2.94
CA CYS A 699 -23.83 -30.61 1.65
C CYS A 699 -23.77 -29.43 0.66
N ASN A 700 -23.49 -29.72 -0.62
CA ASN A 700 -23.55 -28.73 -1.71
C ASN A 700 -24.99 -28.44 -2.19
N SER A 701 -25.99 -29.26 -1.81
CA SER A 701 -27.39 -28.97 -2.11
C SER A 701 -27.94 -27.87 -1.19
N LYS A 702 -28.70 -26.92 -1.75
CA LYS A 702 -29.40 -25.90 -0.98
C LYS A 702 -30.56 -26.45 -0.15
N GLU A 703 -31.07 -27.62 -0.54
CA GLU A 703 -32.24 -28.28 0.06
C GLU A 703 -31.84 -29.29 1.16
N CYS A 704 -30.54 -29.47 1.41
CA CYS A 704 -30.04 -30.41 2.41
C CYS A 704 -29.27 -29.66 3.51
N ASP A 705 -29.66 -29.91 4.75
CA ASP A 705 -29.11 -29.28 5.96
C ASP A 705 -27.89 -30.00 6.55
N TYR A 706 -27.42 -31.07 5.91
CA TYR A 706 -26.33 -31.91 6.43
C TYR A 706 -25.03 -31.13 6.61
N LYS A 707 -24.46 -31.22 7.82
CA LYS A 707 -23.17 -30.64 8.22
C LYS A 707 -22.41 -31.61 9.12
N MET A 708 -21.12 -31.72 8.89
CA MET A 708 -20.17 -32.44 9.74
C MET A 708 -19.31 -31.38 10.44
N LYS A 709 -19.37 -31.33 11.77
CA LYS A 709 -18.45 -30.49 12.56
C LYS A 709 -17.10 -31.19 12.61
N LYS A 710 -16.03 -30.42 12.43
CA LYS A 710 -14.69 -30.84 12.80
C LYS A 710 -14.55 -30.84 14.32
#